data_AF-A0A5N7BA72-F1
#
_entry.id   AF-A0A5N7BA72-F1
#
_cell.length_a   1.000
_cell.length_b   1.000
_cell.length_c   1.000
_cell.angle_alpha   90.00
_cell.angle_beta   90.00
_cell.angle_gamma   90.00
#
_symmetry.space_group_name_H-M   'P 1'
#
loop_
_entity.id
_entity.type
_entity.pdbx_description
1 polymer ?
#
loop_
_entity_poly.entity_id
_entity_poly.type
_entity_poly.pdbx_seq_one_letter_code
_entity_poly.pdbx_strand_id
1 'polypeptide(L)'
;MSVAVQTLVQPDIQYHPDYEKYTARTARRQATEQLAKTLPDGFPQKLESPLVWEGKDVEKRDDWIYKLNDAQREEIDAALRSFQAQNLSLGHINQDTFPLPELRQTLRSLSNEIHNGRGFFVLRGLDIDRYTREENIIIYAGVSSHIGNIRGRQEDRRFSPNGGSLVLSHIKDLTRTIDANAIGAPSNTADKQVFHTDSGDIISLLCLHPAAEGGESQISSSWLVYNILAKERPDLIRTLSEPWPVDGFNNPEKPYTTRPLLYHQKATETTPERVLIQYARRYFTGFLAQPRSTDIPPISEAQAEALDALHFLAEEHSAALDFQKGDVQYINNLSIFHARKGFRDEPDKERHLLRLWLRDPEHAWATPEPLSERWENVYGNVQAEEQIFPLEPKVRKTVGSSVVYNLSITIFCIGFALAPMVLAPFSELNGRRPIFVVSGVVFTACIVACGGTHLFAGLLVARFFQGVGASTFSTMVGGVISDIYHAEDRNTPMALFSGAALFGTGLAPLLSSVIVYHTSWRWIYYSHAIVSGVFVVIIFFFFKETRGSVILSRKALALNKYYEALEDAGHFGVIMTGEPGEKQCTKRIRWKVKSDEQRASLGQMITISLYRPFHMLFTEPVVFFFSLWAAFSWAVLYLQFGSVPLIFQTNHGFNVEQSGAVFTSMCVAVVIATIISIYQERVVSRFITLPNTPEKRLYFACVQAALMPAGLFWFGWSSYPSVHWIAPALAVGCATMGILSIYLAVFNYLADTYHRFASSAIAAQSCCRNLLGGVFPLVTHALFTNLGYPAASSLLGGIGAALTLVPWVLSFYGVQIRAKSKLASELAH
;
A
#
# COMPACT_ATOMS: atom_id res chain seq x y z
N MET A 1 35.38 39.58 1.92
CA MET A 1 33.91 39.81 1.96
C MET A 1 33.23 38.46 1.77
N SER A 2 32.74 37.83 2.84
CA SER A 2 31.97 36.59 2.73
C SER A 2 30.58 36.93 2.19
N VAL A 3 30.26 36.45 1.00
CA VAL A 3 28.91 36.51 0.46
C VAL A 3 28.04 35.68 1.41
N ALA A 4 27.16 36.36 2.15
CA ALA A 4 26.16 35.68 2.97
C ALA A 4 25.33 34.80 2.04
N VAL A 5 25.39 33.48 2.23
CA VAL A 5 24.52 32.54 1.53
C VAL A 5 23.10 32.81 2.03
N GLN A 6 22.37 33.66 1.30
CA GLN A 6 20.99 33.96 1.57
C GLN A 6 20.20 32.66 1.38
N THR A 7 19.72 32.09 2.48
CA THR A 7 18.94 30.86 2.45
C THR A 7 17.65 31.19 1.70
N LEU A 8 17.48 30.65 0.49
CA LEU A 8 16.25 30.83 -0.28
C LEU A 8 15.10 30.22 0.53
N VAL A 9 14.04 30.99 0.74
CA VAL A 9 12.82 30.57 1.45
C VAL A 9 11.67 30.52 0.45
N GLN A 10 10.81 29.53 0.56
CA GLN A 10 9.59 29.44 -0.25
C GLN A 10 8.73 30.70 -0.03
N PRO A 11 8.39 31.46 -1.09
CA PRO A 11 7.52 32.63 -0.98
C PRO A 11 6.16 32.28 -0.38
N ASP A 12 5.51 33.24 0.26
CA ASP A 12 4.12 33.11 0.70
C ASP A 12 3.19 33.14 -0.54
N ILE A 13 2.97 31.96 -1.11
CA ILE A 13 2.12 31.72 -2.27
C ILE A 13 1.30 30.44 -2.05
N GLN A 14 0.03 30.48 -2.46
CA GLN A 14 -0.92 29.38 -2.28
C GLN A 14 -1.50 28.94 -3.62
N TYR A 15 -2.17 27.79 -3.63
CA TYR A 15 -2.87 27.29 -4.82
C TYR A 15 -3.93 28.28 -5.29
N HIS A 16 -4.71 28.85 -4.37
CA HIS A 16 -5.64 29.92 -4.66
C HIS A 16 -4.88 31.25 -4.75
N PRO A 17 -4.92 31.96 -5.89
CA PRO A 17 -4.20 33.21 -6.06
C PRO A 17 -4.81 34.32 -5.21
N ASP A 18 -3.94 35.19 -4.68
CA ASP A 18 -4.28 36.28 -3.79
C ASP A 18 -3.82 37.60 -4.44
N TYR A 19 -4.79 38.45 -4.78
CA TYR A 19 -4.54 39.67 -5.55
C TYR A 19 -3.81 40.74 -4.73
N GLU A 20 -4.07 40.82 -3.42
CA GLU A 20 -3.39 41.76 -2.53
C GLU A 20 -1.92 41.37 -2.38
N LYS A 21 -1.64 40.07 -2.20
CA LYS A 21 -0.25 39.57 -2.14
C LYS A 21 0.49 39.77 -3.46
N TYR A 22 -0.18 39.54 -4.58
CA TYR A 22 0.40 39.77 -5.91
C TYR A 22 0.79 41.23 -6.10
N THR A 23 -0.12 42.17 -5.88
CA THR A 23 0.12 43.61 -6.06
C THR A 23 1.19 44.14 -5.09
N ALA A 24 1.17 43.70 -3.83
CA ALA A 24 2.20 44.04 -2.86
C ALA A 24 3.60 43.50 -3.26
N ARG A 25 3.67 42.27 -3.76
CA ARG A 25 4.90 41.66 -4.27
C ARG A 25 5.44 42.43 -5.47
N THR A 26 4.59 42.74 -6.45
CA THR A 26 4.96 43.54 -7.62
C THR A 26 5.52 44.90 -7.24
N ALA A 27 4.83 45.65 -6.38
CA ALA A 27 5.28 46.96 -5.93
C ALA A 27 6.64 46.88 -5.21
N ARG A 28 6.82 45.89 -4.32
CA ARG A 28 8.09 45.66 -3.63
C ARG A 28 9.22 45.36 -4.61
N ARG A 29 9.02 44.45 -5.56
CA ARG A 29 10.05 44.05 -6.53
C ARG A 29 10.44 45.21 -7.43
N GLN A 30 9.47 45.97 -7.94
CA GLN A 30 9.74 47.17 -8.74
C GLN A 30 10.51 48.25 -7.97
N ALA A 31 10.32 48.36 -6.66
CA ALA A 31 11.02 49.33 -5.82
C ALA A 31 12.42 48.88 -5.38
N THR A 32 12.68 47.57 -5.29
CA THR A 32 13.87 47.03 -4.61
C THR A 32 14.83 46.26 -5.53
N GLU A 33 14.37 45.78 -6.68
CA GLU A 33 15.16 44.96 -7.61
C GLU A 33 15.47 45.70 -8.92
N GLN A 34 16.59 45.37 -9.55
CA GLN A 34 16.89 45.82 -10.91
C GLN A 34 16.22 44.89 -11.93
N LEU A 35 14.98 45.21 -12.30
CA LEU A 35 14.20 44.41 -13.24
C LEU A 35 14.69 44.61 -14.68
N ALA A 36 14.71 43.51 -15.44
CA ALA A 36 15.04 43.53 -16.85
C ALA A 36 14.03 44.34 -17.66
N LYS A 37 14.52 45.20 -18.55
CA LYS A 37 13.67 46.04 -19.43
C LYS A 37 13.55 45.51 -20.86
N THR A 38 14.23 44.41 -21.17
CA THR A 38 14.27 43.81 -22.51
C THR A 38 13.93 42.33 -22.44
N LEU A 39 13.29 41.83 -23.50
CA LEU A 39 12.98 40.41 -23.63
C LEU A 39 14.25 39.55 -23.67
N PRO A 40 14.17 38.27 -23.27
CA PRO A 40 15.24 37.31 -23.48
C PRO A 40 15.53 37.11 -24.97
N ASP A 41 16.77 36.75 -25.29
CA ASP A 41 17.19 36.53 -26.68
C ASP A 41 16.32 35.44 -27.35
N GLY A 42 15.87 35.75 -28.57
CA GLY A 42 15.05 34.86 -29.38
C GLY A 42 13.54 35.11 -29.26
N PHE A 43 13.04 35.68 -28.15
CA PHE A 43 11.60 35.86 -27.95
C PHE A 43 11.00 37.02 -28.78
N PRO A 44 9.81 36.84 -29.39
CA PRO A 44 9.20 37.87 -30.24
C PRO A 44 8.63 39.02 -29.41
N GLN A 45 8.75 40.25 -29.91
CA GLN A 45 8.19 41.45 -29.27
C GLN A 45 6.66 41.44 -29.21
N LYS A 46 6.03 40.81 -30.20
CA LYS A 46 4.59 40.69 -30.32
C LYS A 46 4.26 39.50 -31.21
N LEU A 47 3.28 38.71 -30.81
CA LEU A 47 2.69 37.63 -31.60
C LEU A 47 1.49 38.16 -32.38
N GLU A 48 1.43 37.84 -33.67
CA GLU A 48 0.32 38.16 -34.56
C GLU A 48 -0.23 36.87 -35.18
N SER A 49 -1.40 36.43 -34.70
CA SER A 49 -1.99 35.15 -35.06
C SER A 49 -3.47 35.12 -34.69
N PRO A 50 -4.31 34.29 -35.34
CA PRO A 50 -5.67 34.00 -34.88
C PRO A 50 -5.77 33.49 -33.44
N LEU A 51 -4.67 33.00 -32.86
CA LEU A 51 -4.58 32.63 -31.43
C LEU A 51 -4.61 33.84 -30.49
N VAL A 52 -4.41 35.07 -30.97
CA VAL A 52 -4.46 36.29 -30.18
C VAL A 52 -5.87 36.86 -30.23
N TRP A 53 -6.63 36.64 -29.16
CA TRP A 53 -8.01 37.10 -29.05
C TRP A 53 -8.35 37.48 -27.60
N GLU A 54 -9.36 38.34 -27.46
CA GLU A 54 -9.89 38.85 -26.20
C GLU A 54 -11.15 38.08 -25.80
N GLY A 55 -11.26 37.68 -24.53
CA GLY A 55 -12.37 36.85 -24.07
C GLY A 55 -13.75 37.48 -24.31
N LYS A 56 -13.86 38.79 -24.07
CA LYS A 56 -15.09 39.57 -24.30
C LYS A 56 -15.56 39.56 -25.75
N ASP A 57 -14.68 39.32 -26.72
CA ASP A 57 -15.05 39.25 -28.13
C ASP A 57 -15.42 37.83 -28.56
N VAL A 58 -14.85 36.81 -27.91
CA VAL A 58 -15.27 35.41 -28.05
C VAL A 58 -16.70 35.22 -27.54
N GLU A 59 -17.04 35.79 -26.37
CA GLU A 59 -18.37 35.65 -25.76
C GLU A 59 -19.51 36.28 -26.60
N LYS A 60 -19.19 37.24 -27.48
CA LYS A 60 -20.18 37.88 -28.37
C LYS A 60 -20.47 37.08 -29.65
N ARG A 61 -19.70 36.03 -29.91
CA ARG A 61 -19.77 35.24 -31.15
C ARG A 61 -20.17 33.80 -30.84
N ASP A 62 -20.68 33.09 -31.84
CA ASP A 62 -21.02 31.66 -31.76
C ASP A 62 -20.29 30.82 -32.82
N ASP A 63 -19.36 31.42 -33.58
CA ASP A 63 -18.63 30.77 -34.68
C ASP A 63 -17.59 29.75 -34.21
N TRP A 64 -17.40 29.61 -32.90
CA TRP A 64 -16.60 28.56 -32.26
C TRP A 64 -17.44 27.33 -31.88
N ILE A 65 -18.77 27.34 -32.12
CA ILE A 65 -19.67 26.20 -31.89
C ILE A 65 -19.96 25.51 -33.23
N TYR A 66 -19.57 24.25 -33.35
CA TYR A 66 -20.01 23.39 -34.45
C TYR A 66 -21.18 22.52 -34.00
N LYS A 67 -22.37 22.74 -34.56
CA LYS A 67 -23.59 21.99 -34.21
C LYS A 67 -23.76 20.81 -35.14
N LEU A 68 -23.86 19.60 -34.58
CA LEU A 68 -24.15 18.39 -35.32
C LEU A 68 -25.59 18.41 -35.86
N ASN A 69 -25.76 18.06 -37.12
CA ASN A 69 -27.07 17.86 -37.73
C ASN A 69 -27.58 16.42 -37.50
N ASP A 70 -28.84 16.13 -37.88
CA ASP A 70 -29.45 14.81 -37.69
C ASP A 70 -28.71 13.69 -38.44
N ALA A 71 -28.31 13.93 -39.69
CA ALA A 71 -27.59 12.95 -40.50
C ALA A 71 -26.24 12.57 -39.89
N GLN A 72 -25.50 13.53 -39.34
CA GLN A 72 -24.25 13.30 -38.64
C GLN A 72 -24.44 12.54 -37.32
N ARG A 73 -25.56 12.76 -36.62
CA ARG A 73 -25.91 11.99 -35.42
C ARG A 73 -26.25 10.54 -35.75
N GLU A 74 -26.95 10.30 -36.85
CA GLU A 74 -27.22 8.95 -37.37
C GLU A 74 -25.94 8.25 -37.83
N GLU A 75 -25.02 8.98 -38.45
CA GLU A 75 -23.69 8.47 -38.83
C GLU A 75 -22.89 8.01 -37.60
N ILE A 76 -22.89 8.80 -36.52
CA ILE A 76 -22.24 8.45 -35.24
C ILE A 76 -22.87 7.18 -34.62
N ASP A 77 -24.21 7.06 -34.65
CA ASP A 77 -24.94 5.86 -34.20
C ASP A 77 -24.57 4.62 -35.04
N ALA A 78 -24.44 4.78 -36.36
CA ALA A 78 -23.98 3.71 -37.25
C ALA A 78 -22.53 3.29 -36.95
N ALA A 79 -21.63 4.26 -36.71
CA ALA A 79 -20.24 4.00 -36.34
C ALA A 79 -20.11 3.27 -35.00
N LEU A 80 -20.93 3.64 -34.01
CA LEU A 80 -21.02 2.93 -32.72
C LEU A 80 -21.39 1.46 -32.91
N ARG A 81 -22.46 1.19 -33.67
CA ARG A 81 -22.90 -0.19 -33.94
C ARG A 81 -21.86 -0.99 -34.70
N SER A 82 -21.19 -0.35 -35.67
CA SER A 82 -20.09 -0.96 -36.44
C SER A 82 -18.92 -1.35 -35.54
N PHE A 83 -18.52 -0.49 -34.60
CA PHE A 83 -17.46 -0.80 -33.64
C PHE A 83 -17.86 -1.94 -32.69
N GLN A 84 -19.07 -1.90 -32.12
CA GLN A 84 -19.56 -2.95 -31.23
C GLN A 84 -19.63 -4.32 -31.95
N ALA A 85 -20.02 -4.34 -33.23
CA ALA A 85 -20.10 -5.56 -34.02
C ALA A 85 -18.73 -6.23 -34.25
N GLN A 86 -17.63 -5.48 -34.18
CA GLN A 86 -16.27 -6.03 -34.32
C GLN A 86 -15.77 -6.73 -33.04
N ASN A 87 -16.44 -6.53 -31.89
CA ASN A 87 -16.10 -7.13 -30.61
C ASN A 87 -14.62 -6.90 -30.18
N LEU A 88 -14.10 -5.71 -30.48
CA LEU A 88 -12.76 -5.28 -30.10
C LEU A 88 -12.76 -4.62 -28.72
N SER A 89 -11.59 -4.61 -28.06
CA SER A 89 -11.42 -3.82 -26.84
C SER A 89 -11.51 -2.31 -27.13
N LEU A 90 -11.94 -1.52 -26.15
CA LEU A 90 -12.08 -0.06 -26.28
C LEU A 90 -10.79 0.66 -26.68
N GLY A 91 -9.63 0.06 -26.43
CA GLY A 91 -8.34 0.59 -26.86
C GLY A 91 -8.14 0.64 -28.37
N HIS A 92 -8.85 -0.21 -29.13
CA HIS A 92 -8.80 -0.22 -30.59
C HIS A 92 -9.69 0.82 -31.25
N ILE A 93 -10.41 1.67 -30.49
CA ILE A 93 -11.19 2.78 -31.07
C ILE A 93 -10.24 3.74 -31.77
N ASN A 94 -10.39 3.87 -33.09
CA ASN A 94 -9.62 4.77 -33.93
C ASN A 94 -10.44 5.15 -35.17
N GLN A 95 -9.85 5.92 -36.09
CA GLN A 95 -10.52 6.40 -37.29
C GLN A 95 -10.99 5.29 -38.25
N ASP A 96 -10.37 4.12 -38.20
CA ASP A 96 -10.68 2.97 -39.07
C ASP A 96 -11.77 2.08 -38.46
N THR A 97 -11.71 1.86 -37.14
CA THR A 97 -12.68 1.03 -36.40
C THR A 97 -13.94 1.80 -36.02
N PHE A 98 -13.89 3.13 -36.01
CA PHE A 98 -15.03 4.06 -35.83
C PHE A 98 -15.12 5.03 -37.01
N PRO A 99 -15.56 4.56 -38.20
CA PRO A 99 -15.54 5.36 -39.42
C PRO A 99 -16.65 6.43 -39.44
N LEU A 100 -16.29 7.65 -39.85
CA LEU A 100 -17.20 8.78 -40.03
C LEU A 100 -17.00 9.38 -41.44
N PRO A 101 -17.42 8.69 -42.53
CA PRO A 101 -17.13 9.10 -43.91
C PRO A 101 -17.49 10.56 -44.24
N GLU A 102 -18.64 11.06 -43.79
CA GLU A 102 -19.10 12.41 -44.09
C GLU A 102 -18.58 13.41 -43.06
N LEU A 103 -18.71 13.11 -41.76
CA LEU A 103 -18.31 14.01 -40.69
C LEU A 103 -16.78 14.18 -40.56
N ARG A 104 -15.97 13.20 -41.02
CA ARG A 104 -14.50 13.25 -40.92
C ARG A 104 -13.91 14.50 -41.56
N GLN A 105 -14.38 14.92 -42.73
CA GLN A 105 -13.81 16.10 -43.39
C GLN A 105 -13.97 17.35 -42.53
N THR A 106 -15.13 17.52 -41.90
CA THR A 106 -15.37 18.64 -40.99
C THR A 106 -14.54 18.53 -39.72
N LEU A 107 -14.45 17.34 -39.10
CA LEU A 107 -13.62 17.12 -37.92
C LEU A 107 -12.13 17.40 -38.19
N ARG A 108 -11.60 17.02 -39.36
CA ARG A 108 -10.21 17.37 -39.74
C ARG A 108 -10.03 18.88 -39.90
N SER A 109 -10.99 19.58 -40.51
CA SER A 109 -10.98 21.05 -40.59
C SER A 109 -10.99 21.70 -39.21
N LEU A 110 -11.78 21.16 -38.28
CA LEU A 110 -11.84 21.63 -36.88
C LEU A 110 -10.55 21.31 -36.10
N SER A 111 -9.88 20.18 -36.38
CA SER A 111 -8.54 19.92 -35.84
C SER A 111 -7.53 20.96 -36.32
N ASN A 112 -7.59 21.36 -37.59
CA ASN A 112 -6.75 22.44 -38.10
C ASN A 112 -7.05 23.79 -37.40
N GLU A 113 -8.32 24.09 -37.09
CA GLU A 113 -8.72 25.28 -36.32
C GLU A 113 -8.10 25.30 -34.90
N ILE A 114 -7.95 24.14 -34.25
CA ILE A 114 -7.26 24.01 -32.95
C ILE A 114 -5.76 24.36 -33.07
N HIS A 115 -5.09 23.94 -34.15
CA HIS A 115 -3.64 24.05 -34.24
C HIS A 115 -3.17 25.35 -34.90
N ASN A 116 -3.95 25.88 -35.84
CA ASN A 116 -3.58 26.99 -36.71
C ASN A 116 -4.61 28.14 -36.73
N GLY A 117 -5.81 27.91 -36.16
CA GLY A 117 -6.87 28.92 -36.02
C GLY A 117 -6.91 29.50 -34.60
N ARG A 118 -8.11 29.66 -34.04
CA ARG A 118 -8.32 30.30 -32.72
C ARG A 118 -7.85 29.47 -31.53
N GLY A 119 -7.53 28.18 -31.72
CA GLY A 119 -7.02 27.32 -30.66
C GLY A 119 -8.06 26.48 -29.94
N PHE A 120 -9.36 26.63 -30.22
CA PHE A 120 -10.41 25.83 -29.60
C PHE A 120 -11.70 25.82 -30.43
N PHE A 121 -12.58 24.86 -30.15
CA PHE A 121 -13.99 24.88 -30.57
C PHE A 121 -14.83 24.00 -29.64
N VAL A 122 -16.15 24.12 -29.74
CA VAL A 122 -17.12 23.23 -29.06
C VAL A 122 -17.93 22.48 -30.11
N LEU A 123 -17.88 21.16 -30.06
CA LEU A 123 -18.79 20.28 -30.78
C LEU A 123 -20.08 20.14 -29.98
N ARG A 124 -21.21 20.56 -30.54
CA ARG A 124 -22.51 20.54 -29.87
C ARG A 124 -23.45 19.53 -30.49
N GLY A 125 -24.12 18.74 -29.63
CA GLY A 125 -25.26 17.90 -30.03
C GLY A 125 -25.05 16.39 -29.95
N LEU A 126 -24.10 15.88 -29.16
CA LEU A 126 -24.08 14.44 -28.84
C LEU A 126 -25.27 14.10 -27.91
N ASP A 127 -26.04 13.08 -28.28
CA ASP A 127 -27.25 12.69 -27.55
C ASP A 127 -26.92 11.73 -26.40
N ILE A 128 -26.43 12.27 -25.29
CA ILE A 128 -25.91 11.48 -24.17
C ILE A 128 -26.99 10.60 -23.50
N ASP A 129 -28.25 11.03 -23.50
CA ASP A 129 -29.35 10.32 -22.86
C ASP A 129 -29.83 9.09 -23.64
N ARG A 130 -29.56 9.06 -24.95
CA ARG A 130 -29.91 7.93 -25.82
C ARG A 130 -29.05 6.69 -25.60
N TYR A 131 -27.84 6.87 -25.08
CA TYR A 131 -26.83 5.81 -25.02
C TYR A 131 -26.49 5.39 -23.59
N THR A 132 -26.08 4.14 -23.43
CA THR A 132 -25.48 3.68 -22.17
C THR A 132 -24.17 4.42 -21.90
N ARG A 133 -23.64 4.28 -20.67
CA ARG A 133 -22.39 4.97 -20.31
C ARG A 133 -21.18 4.48 -21.11
N GLU A 134 -21.11 3.18 -21.36
CA GLU A 134 -20.04 2.60 -22.19
C GLU A 134 -20.14 3.09 -23.64
N GLU A 135 -21.35 3.12 -24.20
CA GLU A 135 -21.60 3.64 -25.55
C GLU A 135 -21.24 5.13 -25.68
N ASN A 136 -21.57 5.94 -24.67
CA ASN A 136 -21.15 7.34 -24.61
C ASN A 136 -19.61 7.49 -24.61
N ILE A 137 -18.90 6.60 -23.91
CA ILE A 137 -17.43 6.57 -23.94
C ILE A 137 -16.92 6.17 -25.34
N ILE A 138 -17.54 5.17 -25.98
CA ILE A 138 -17.17 4.74 -27.33
C ILE A 138 -17.37 5.88 -28.33
N ILE A 139 -18.55 6.52 -28.33
CA ILE A 139 -18.87 7.66 -29.20
C ILE A 139 -17.86 8.78 -28.97
N TYR A 140 -17.62 9.14 -27.71
CA TYR A 140 -16.70 10.21 -27.37
C TYR A 140 -15.28 9.95 -27.87
N ALA A 141 -14.75 8.74 -27.61
CA ALA A 141 -13.41 8.35 -28.06
C ALA A 141 -13.35 8.22 -29.59
N GLY A 142 -14.41 7.71 -30.22
CA GLY A 142 -14.54 7.53 -31.66
C GLY A 142 -14.53 8.85 -32.41
N VAL A 143 -15.43 9.77 -32.07
CA VAL A 143 -15.48 11.13 -32.65
C VAL A 143 -14.16 11.87 -32.39
N SER A 144 -13.62 11.80 -31.17
CA SER A 144 -12.37 12.45 -30.81
C SER A 144 -11.15 11.90 -31.57
N SER A 145 -11.18 10.64 -32.02
CA SER A 145 -10.08 10.05 -32.80
C SER A 145 -9.88 10.72 -34.17
N HIS A 146 -10.94 11.33 -34.72
CA HIS A 146 -10.87 12.14 -35.94
C HIS A 146 -10.31 13.54 -35.70
N ILE A 147 -10.30 14.03 -34.45
CA ILE A 147 -9.58 15.26 -34.06
C ILE A 147 -8.11 14.94 -33.76
N GLY A 148 -7.85 14.01 -32.84
CA GLY A 148 -6.52 13.53 -32.50
C GLY A 148 -6.56 12.03 -32.19
N ASN A 149 -5.91 11.24 -33.03
CA ASN A 149 -6.01 9.77 -32.96
C ASN A 149 -5.19 9.16 -31.80
N ILE A 150 -4.16 9.85 -31.32
CA ILE A 150 -3.29 9.36 -30.24
C ILE A 150 -3.85 9.84 -28.90
N ARG A 151 -4.15 8.91 -28.00
CA ARG A 151 -4.61 9.20 -26.63
C ARG A 151 -3.47 9.15 -25.63
N GLY A 152 -3.41 10.15 -24.75
CA GLY A 152 -2.40 10.29 -23.70
C GLY A 152 -2.83 9.68 -22.37
N ARG A 153 -1.86 9.19 -21.59
CA ARG A 153 -2.05 8.73 -20.21
C ARG A 153 -2.45 9.88 -19.29
N GLN A 154 -3.52 9.69 -18.54
CA GLN A 154 -4.07 10.64 -17.56
C GLN A 154 -3.35 10.58 -16.19
N GLU A 155 -2.56 9.55 -15.95
CA GLU A 155 -1.80 9.35 -14.72
C GLU A 155 -0.34 8.94 -14.98
N ASP A 156 0.49 9.08 -13.95
CA ASP A 156 1.89 8.66 -14.01
C ASP A 156 1.97 7.12 -14.04
N ARG A 157 2.89 6.57 -14.84
CA ARG A 157 3.08 5.12 -15.01
C ARG A 157 3.29 4.40 -13.67
N ARG A 158 3.87 5.07 -12.67
CA ARG A 158 4.07 4.52 -11.31
C ARG A 158 2.77 4.08 -10.63
N PHE A 159 1.62 4.65 -11.00
CA PHE A 159 0.32 4.30 -10.41
C PHE A 159 -0.38 3.12 -11.11
N SER A 160 0.16 2.68 -12.23
CA SER A 160 -0.31 1.54 -13.01
C SER A 160 0.79 0.47 -13.14
N PRO A 161 1.19 -0.18 -12.02
CA PRO A 161 2.27 -1.18 -12.00
C PRO A 161 1.96 -2.45 -12.79
N ASN A 162 0.71 -2.66 -13.21
CA ASN A 162 0.28 -3.82 -13.98
C ASN A 162 0.31 -3.58 -15.51
N GLY A 163 0.90 -2.48 -15.98
CA GLY A 163 1.06 -2.17 -17.41
C GLY A 163 -0.12 -1.45 -18.08
N GLY A 164 -1.25 -1.27 -17.41
CA GLY A 164 -2.39 -0.54 -17.96
C GLY A 164 -2.15 0.97 -18.08
N SER A 165 -2.68 1.60 -19.12
CA SER A 165 -2.59 3.04 -19.37
C SER A 165 -3.97 3.67 -19.28
N LEU A 166 -4.26 4.37 -18.18
CA LEU A 166 -5.51 5.13 -18.03
C LEU A 166 -5.54 6.28 -19.02
N VAL A 167 -6.38 6.21 -20.06
CA VAL A 167 -6.43 7.23 -21.13
C VAL A 167 -7.63 8.16 -21.03
N LEU A 168 -8.66 7.77 -20.28
CA LEU A 168 -9.86 8.56 -20.03
C LEU A 168 -10.01 8.84 -18.52
N SER A 169 -10.33 10.08 -18.16
CA SER A 169 -10.54 10.50 -16.78
C SER A 169 -11.93 11.09 -16.56
N HIS A 170 -12.53 10.82 -15.40
CA HIS A 170 -13.77 11.44 -14.97
C HIS A 170 -13.46 12.72 -14.19
N ILE A 171 -14.12 13.82 -14.53
CA ILE A 171 -13.99 15.14 -13.91
C ILE A 171 -15.31 15.46 -13.21
N LYS A 172 -15.34 15.23 -11.89
CA LYS A 172 -16.53 15.34 -11.03
C LYS A 172 -16.10 15.58 -9.58
N ASP A 173 -16.93 16.26 -8.79
CA ASP A 173 -16.69 16.37 -7.35
C ASP A 173 -16.81 14.99 -6.67
N LEU A 174 -15.70 14.51 -6.09
CA LEU A 174 -15.66 13.24 -5.38
C LEU A 174 -15.75 13.41 -3.86
N THR A 175 -15.76 14.66 -3.35
CA THR A 175 -15.70 14.96 -1.91
C THR A 175 -16.91 14.42 -1.13
N ARG A 176 -18.04 14.18 -1.80
CA ARG A 176 -19.23 13.53 -1.22
C ARG A 176 -19.02 12.05 -0.91
N THR A 177 -18.19 11.39 -1.71
CA THR A 177 -17.97 9.94 -1.63
C THR A 177 -16.65 9.59 -0.95
N ILE A 178 -15.70 10.53 -0.92
CA ILE A 178 -14.30 10.31 -0.57
C ILE A 178 -13.82 11.52 0.22
N ASP A 179 -13.05 11.28 1.28
CA ASP A 179 -12.46 12.35 2.08
C ASP A 179 -11.69 13.33 1.19
N ALA A 180 -11.98 14.63 1.33
CA ALA A 180 -11.33 15.70 0.58
C ALA A 180 -9.79 15.66 0.74
N ASN A 181 -9.29 15.21 1.89
CA ASN A 181 -7.86 15.06 2.16
C ASN A 181 -7.19 13.89 1.39
N ALA A 182 -7.97 13.05 0.70
CA ALA A 182 -7.46 12.01 -0.19
C ALA A 182 -7.42 12.45 -1.66
N ILE A 183 -7.97 13.63 -1.99
CA ILE A 183 -8.08 14.13 -3.36
C ILE A 183 -6.87 15.01 -3.69
N GLY A 184 -6.01 14.55 -4.61
CA GLY A 184 -4.81 15.28 -5.06
C GLY A 184 -5.01 16.11 -6.33
N ALA A 185 -6.21 16.16 -6.89
CA ALA A 185 -6.51 16.84 -8.15
C ALA A 185 -7.68 17.83 -7.97
N PRO A 186 -7.49 19.14 -8.25
CA PRO A 186 -8.56 20.15 -8.17
C PRO A 186 -9.75 19.85 -9.07
N SER A 187 -9.52 19.16 -10.19
CA SER A 187 -10.56 18.72 -11.11
C SER A 187 -11.61 17.80 -10.46
N ASN A 188 -11.28 17.20 -9.31
CA ASN A 188 -12.11 16.21 -8.62
C ASN A 188 -12.78 16.78 -7.34
N THR A 189 -12.79 18.11 -7.19
CA THR A 189 -13.47 18.82 -6.10
C THR A 189 -14.46 19.84 -6.67
N ALA A 190 -15.38 20.32 -5.82
CA ALA A 190 -16.30 21.43 -6.12
C ALA A 190 -15.63 22.82 -6.13
N ASP A 191 -14.41 22.93 -5.61
CA ASP A 191 -13.65 24.17 -5.46
C ASP A 191 -13.24 24.77 -6.83
N LYS A 192 -12.90 26.06 -6.88
CA LYS A 192 -12.43 26.68 -8.12
C LYS A 192 -11.14 26.04 -8.62
N GLN A 193 -11.05 25.78 -9.92
CA GLN A 193 -9.83 25.32 -10.57
C GLN A 193 -9.18 26.49 -11.30
N VAL A 194 -8.01 26.90 -10.82
CA VAL A 194 -7.30 28.10 -11.31
C VAL A 194 -6.79 27.93 -12.75
N PHE A 195 -6.53 29.03 -13.45
CA PHE A 195 -5.91 28.99 -14.79
C PHE A 195 -4.61 28.18 -14.79
N HIS A 196 -4.55 27.26 -15.74
CA HIS A 196 -3.45 26.33 -15.93
C HIS A 196 -3.47 25.80 -17.38
N THR A 197 -2.45 25.01 -17.71
CA THR A 197 -2.41 24.10 -18.85
C THR A 197 -2.15 22.69 -18.32
N ASP A 198 -2.83 21.70 -18.87
CA ASP A 198 -2.66 20.29 -18.52
C ASP A 198 -1.34 19.71 -19.10
N SER A 199 -1.18 18.39 -19.06
CA SER A 199 -0.12 17.72 -19.84
C SER A 199 -0.69 17.22 -21.15
N GLY A 200 0.05 17.31 -22.25
CA GLY A 200 -0.44 16.94 -23.58
C GLY A 200 -0.74 18.14 -24.47
N ASP A 201 -1.29 17.86 -25.66
CA ASP A 201 -1.40 18.83 -26.77
C ASP A 201 -2.82 19.36 -26.88
N ILE A 202 -3.80 18.47 -26.89
CA ILE A 202 -5.21 18.81 -26.98
C ILE A 202 -5.91 18.28 -25.74
N ILE A 203 -6.65 19.15 -25.05
CA ILE A 203 -7.58 18.73 -24.01
C ILE A 203 -8.97 18.64 -24.61
N SER A 204 -9.59 17.48 -24.44
CA SER A 204 -10.98 17.27 -24.80
C SER A 204 -11.81 17.03 -23.55
N LEU A 205 -12.98 17.67 -23.46
CA LEU A 205 -13.92 17.56 -22.35
C LEU A 205 -15.34 17.33 -22.87
N LEU A 206 -15.88 16.13 -22.69
CA LEU A 206 -17.28 15.81 -22.93
C LEU A 206 -18.11 16.11 -21.68
N CYS A 207 -19.19 16.87 -21.83
CA CYS A 207 -20.17 17.13 -20.78
C CYS A 207 -21.27 16.07 -20.74
N LEU A 208 -21.25 15.22 -19.71
CA LEU A 208 -22.36 14.31 -19.44
C LEU A 208 -23.46 15.02 -18.68
N HIS A 209 -23.09 15.83 -17.67
CA HIS A 209 -24.02 16.64 -16.89
C HIS A 209 -23.36 17.95 -16.45
N PRO A 210 -24.02 19.11 -16.60
CA PRO A 210 -23.57 20.36 -16.00
C PRO A 210 -23.79 20.36 -14.47
N ALA A 211 -23.16 21.32 -13.78
CA ALA A 211 -23.45 21.56 -12.36
C ALA A 211 -24.86 22.13 -12.16
N ALA A 212 -25.38 22.05 -10.93
CA ALA A 212 -26.63 22.72 -10.59
C ALA A 212 -26.46 24.26 -10.56
N GLU A 213 -25.33 24.73 -10.03
CA GLU A 213 -24.97 26.16 -9.96
C GLU A 213 -23.45 26.35 -10.16
N GLY A 214 -23.05 27.36 -10.95
CA GLY A 214 -21.65 27.68 -11.22
C GLY A 214 -20.93 26.64 -12.10
N GLY A 215 -19.61 26.56 -11.96
CA GLY A 215 -18.80 25.54 -12.64
C GLY A 215 -18.54 25.81 -14.12
N GLU A 216 -18.75 27.05 -14.56
CA GLU A 216 -18.48 27.48 -15.93
C GLU A 216 -17.01 27.19 -16.29
N SER A 217 -16.79 26.63 -17.48
CA SER A 217 -15.45 26.48 -18.03
C SER A 217 -14.99 27.82 -18.57
N GLN A 218 -13.78 28.24 -18.18
CA GLN A 218 -13.18 29.47 -18.64
C GLN A 218 -11.95 29.17 -19.48
N ILE A 219 -11.76 29.93 -20.56
CA ILE A 219 -10.58 29.85 -21.41
C ILE A 219 -9.98 31.24 -21.61
N SER A 220 -8.67 31.32 -21.82
CA SER A 220 -7.97 32.57 -22.13
C SER A 220 -6.84 32.31 -23.12
N SER A 221 -6.66 33.20 -24.08
CA SER A 221 -5.52 33.15 -25.00
C SER A 221 -4.21 33.35 -24.24
N SER A 222 -3.32 32.36 -24.26
CA SER A 222 -1.98 32.51 -23.66
C SER A 222 -1.11 33.44 -24.49
N TRP A 223 -1.41 33.60 -25.78
CA TRP A 223 -0.69 34.49 -26.70
C TRP A 223 -1.03 35.96 -26.47
N LEU A 224 -2.29 36.28 -26.14
CA LEU A 224 -2.66 37.63 -25.69
C LEU A 224 -1.96 37.97 -24.36
N VAL A 225 -1.99 37.06 -23.39
CA VAL A 225 -1.30 37.23 -22.10
C VAL A 225 0.21 37.42 -22.32
N TYR A 226 0.82 36.65 -23.22
CA TYR A 226 2.22 36.84 -23.62
C TYR A 226 2.46 38.25 -24.19
N ASN A 227 1.62 38.75 -25.10
CA ASN A 227 1.77 40.07 -25.70
C ASN A 227 1.73 41.20 -24.65
N ILE A 228 0.84 41.07 -23.66
CA ILE A 228 0.74 42.03 -22.55
C ILE A 228 2.02 41.98 -21.71
N LEU A 229 2.44 40.78 -21.29
CA LEU A 229 3.66 40.61 -20.49
C LEU A 229 4.92 41.05 -21.25
N ALA A 230 5.03 40.77 -22.54
CA ALA A 230 6.17 41.16 -23.36
C ALA A 230 6.32 42.68 -23.45
N LYS A 231 5.19 43.39 -23.52
CA LYS A 231 5.13 44.86 -23.56
C LYS A 231 5.37 45.50 -22.19
N GLU A 232 4.75 44.98 -21.14
CA GLU A 232 4.66 45.66 -19.84
C GLU A 232 5.64 45.12 -18.80
N ARG A 233 5.96 43.82 -18.86
CA ARG A 233 6.76 43.09 -17.87
C ARG A 233 7.74 42.09 -18.52
N PRO A 234 8.70 42.57 -19.35
CA PRO A 234 9.69 41.70 -20.00
C PRO A 234 10.57 40.91 -19.00
N ASP A 235 10.69 41.39 -17.76
CA ASP A 235 11.32 40.66 -16.65
C ASP A 235 10.58 39.37 -16.28
N LEU A 236 9.25 39.34 -16.38
CA LEU A 236 8.45 38.13 -16.11
C LEU A 236 8.55 37.15 -17.28
N ILE A 237 8.63 37.61 -18.54
CA ILE A 237 8.94 36.74 -19.68
C ILE A 237 10.28 36.04 -19.49
N ARG A 238 11.31 36.77 -19.03
CA ARG A 238 12.60 36.18 -18.66
C ARG A 238 12.45 35.12 -17.57
N THR A 239 11.77 35.45 -16.49
CA THR A 239 11.54 34.52 -15.37
C THR A 239 10.82 33.24 -15.82
N LEU A 240 9.82 33.35 -16.71
CA LEU A 240 9.09 32.20 -17.25
C LEU A 240 9.94 31.32 -18.18
N SER A 241 10.95 31.90 -18.83
CA SER A 241 11.89 31.19 -19.74
C SER A 241 13.09 30.54 -19.02
N GLU A 242 13.30 30.84 -17.74
CA GLU A 242 14.33 30.21 -16.90
C GLU A 242 13.85 28.88 -16.30
N PRO A 243 14.73 27.98 -15.80
CA PRO A 243 14.32 26.71 -15.19
C PRO A 243 13.59 26.86 -13.84
N TRP A 244 12.51 26.10 -13.63
CA TRP A 244 11.71 26.08 -12.40
C TRP A 244 11.76 24.71 -11.70
N PRO A 245 11.85 24.64 -10.36
CA PRO A 245 11.74 23.39 -9.61
C PRO A 245 10.29 22.91 -9.54
N VAL A 246 9.92 22.07 -10.51
CA VAL A 246 8.60 21.43 -10.65
C VAL A 246 8.57 20.18 -9.77
N ASP A 247 7.65 20.17 -8.80
CA ASP A 247 7.53 19.10 -7.81
C ASP A 247 7.12 17.74 -8.42
N GLY A 248 7.78 16.66 -7.97
CA GLY A 248 7.45 15.28 -8.29
C GLY A 248 6.37 14.64 -7.40
N PHE A 249 5.89 15.40 -6.40
CA PHE A 249 4.92 15.00 -5.36
C PHE A 249 5.36 13.75 -4.60
N ASN A 250 6.43 13.86 -3.81
CA ASN A 250 7.04 12.76 -3.04
C ASN A 250 7.44 11.55 -3.92
N ASN A 251 7.85 11.79 -5.16
CA ASN A 251 8.46 10.75 -5.99
C ASN A 251 9.87 10.44 -5.46
N PRO A 252 10.13 9.25 -4.90
CA PRO A 252 11.45 8.92 -4.36
C PRO A 252 12.54 8.86 -5.45
N GLU A 253 12.19 8.52 -6.69
CA GLU A 253 13.15 8.42 -7.80
C GLU A 253 13.50 9.79 -8.40
N LYS A 254 12.52 10.70 -8.43
CA LYS A 254 12.65 12.02 -9.03
C LYS A 254 11.87 13.07 -8.23
N PRO A 255 12.40 13.51 -7.06
CA PRO A 255 11.68 14.39 -6.14
C PRO A 255 11.21 15.70 -6.78
N TYR A 256 11.99 16.22 -7.72
CA TYR A 256 11.60 17.35 -8.58
C TYR A 256 12.29 17.27 -9.95
N THR A 257 11.80 18.08 -10.89
CA THR A 257 12.42 18.30 -12.21
C THR A 257 12.62 19.80 -12.43
N THR A 258 13.59 20.17 -13.25
CA THR A 258 13.84 21.57 -13.63
C THR A 258 13.54 21.80 -15.09
N ARG A 259 12.67 22.77 -15.38
CA ARG A 259 12.32 23.16 -16.76
C ARG A 259 11.69 24.56 -16.78
N PRO A 260 11.79 25.29 -17.90
CA PRO A 260 11.05 26.54 -18.06
C PRO A 260 9.54 26.30 -18.19
N LEU A 261 8.77 27.37 -18.08
CA LEU A 261 7.30 27.34 -18.28
C LEU A 261 6.89 27.93 -19.62
N LEU A 262 7.75 28.77 -20.19
CA LEU A 262 7.55 29.44 -21.46
C LEU A 262 8.61 28.97 -22.46
N TYR A 263 8.17 28.61 -23.66
CA TYR A 263 9.00 28.09 -24.73
C TYR A 263 8.77 28.88 -26.01
N HIS A 264 9.84 29.14 -26.74
CA HIS A 264 9.77 29.75 -28.07
C HIS A 264 10.32 28.80 -29.13
N GLN A 265 9.56 28.66 -30.21
CA GLN A 265 9.94 27.93 -31.41
C GLN A 265 9.98 28.92 -32.57
N LYS A 266 11.18 29.12 -33.12
CA LYS A 266 11.39 29.97 -34.29
C LYS A 266 10.64 29.42 -35.49
N ALA A 267 10.17 30.31 -36.36
CA ALA A 267 9.63 29.92 -37.65
C ALA A 267 10.68 29.13 -38.46
N THR A 268 10.21 28.11 -39.19
CA THR A 268 10.99 27.39 -40.20
C THR A 268 10.35 27.63 -41.56
N GLU A 269 10.91 27.07 -42.64
CA GLU A 269 10.32 27.14 -43.98
C GLU A 269 8.89 26.58 -44.05
N THR A 270 8.54 25.65 -43.15
CA THR A 270 7.27 24.92 -43.19
C THR A 270 6.40 25.10 -41.94
N THR A 271 6.93 25.71 -40.87
CA THR A 271 6.19 25.90 -39.62
C THR A 271 6.24 27.36 -39.16
N PRO A 272 5.10 27.98 -38.80
CA PRO A 272 5.09 29.34 -38.29
C PRO A 272 5.77 29.44 -36.92
N GLU A 273 6.09 30.67 -36.52
CA GLU A 273 6.58 30.96 -35.16
C GLU A 273 5.55 30.54 -34.11
N ARG A 274 6.01 29.92 -33.01
CA ARG A 274 5.14 29.45 -31.93
C ARG A 274 5.71 29.81 -30.57
N VAL A 275 4.83 30.25 -29.69
CA VAL A 275 5.11 30.40 -28.26
C VAL A 275 4.19 29.44 -27.49
N LEU A 276 4.78 28.66 -26.60
CA LEU A 276 4.08 27.65 -25.82
C LEU A 276 4.24 27.98 -24.34
N ILE A 277 3.15 27.87 -23.57
CA ILE A 277 3.21 27.98 -22.12
C ILE A 277 2.68 26.67 -21.52
N GLN A 278 3.50 26.03 -20.69
CA GLN A 278 3.11 24.81 -19.98
C GLN A 278 3.34 25.01 -18.47
N TYR A 279 2.25 25.25 -17.74
CA TYR A 279 2.31 25.37 -16.28
C TYR A 279 1.02 24.92 -15.59
N ALA A 280 1.18 24.48 -14.34
CA ALA A 280 0.06 24.36 -13.41
C ALA A 280 0.55 24.74 -12.01
N ARG A 281 -0.11 25.71 -11.38
CA ARG A 281 0.28 26.29 -10.07
C ARG A 281 0.48 25.25 -8.98
N ARG A 282 -0.28 24.15 -9.01
CA ARG A 282 -0.19 23.05 -8.04
C ARG A 282 1.22 22.47 -7.89
N TYR A 283 2.03 22.46 -8.95
CA TYR A 283 3.41 21.95 -8.88
C TYR A 283 4.35 22.87 -8.10
N PHE A 284 3.90 24.09 -7.78
CA PHE A 284 4.68 25.12 -7.08
C PHE A 284 4.16 25.44 -5.69
N THR A 285 2.97 24.95 -5.35
CA THR A 285 2.22 25.30 -4.13
C THR A 285 1.63 24.10 -3.41
N GLY A 286 1.46 22.97 -4.10
CA GLY A 286 0.67 21.83 -3.62
C GLY A 286 -0.84 22.04 -3.79
N PHE A 287 -1.61 20.99 -3.51
CA PHE A 287 -3.07 21.04 -3.41
C PHE A 287 -3.59 19.87 -2.58
N LEU A 288 -4.33 20.16 -1.50
CA LEU A 288 -4.97 19.17 -0.61
C LEU A 288 -4.06 17.97 -0.31
N ALA A 289 -4.44 16.76 -0.77
CA ALA A 289 -3.73 15.50 -0.54
C ALA A 289 -2.32 15.42 -1.15
N GLN A 290 -1.93 16.41 -1.95
CA GLN A 290 -0.61 16.53 -2.57
C GLN A 290 0.01 17.89 -2.20
N PRO A 291 0.41 18.11 -0.93
CA PRO A 291 1.16 19.30 -0.56
C PRO A 291 2.49 19.35 -1.32
N ARG A 292 3.07 20.54 -1.46
CA ARG A 292 4.41 20.68 -2.04
C ARG A 292 5.42 19.96 -1.14
N SER A 293 6.31 19.18 -1.76
CA SER A 293 7.42 18.51 -1.09
C SER A 293 8.31 19.54 -0.38
N THR A 294 8.69 19.29 0.88
CA THR A 294 9.42 20.27 1.70
C THR A 294 10.94 20.24 1.50
N ASP A 295 11.44 19.18 0.85
CA ASP A 295 12.84 18.85 0.64
C ASP A 295 13.37 19.23 -0.75
N ILE A 296 12.58 19.97 -1.54
CA ILE A 296 12.95 20.46 -2.87
C ILE A 296 13.26 21.96 -2.86
N PRO A 297 14.04 22.47 -3.83
CA PRO A 297 14.35 23.90 -3.88
C PRO A 297 13.07 24.77 -3.91
N PRO A 298 13.05 25.88 -3.14
CA PRO A 298 11.95 26.83 -3.21
C PRO A 298 11.94 27.57 -4.56
N ILE A 299 10.78 28.09 -4.95
CA ILE A 299 10.71 29.05 -6.06
C ILE A 299 11.16 30.44 -5.59
N SER A 300 11.55 31.32 -6.51
CA SER A 300 11.88 32.72 -6.17
C SER A 300 10.64 33.61 -6.05
N GLU A 301 10.79 34.80 -5.46
CA GLU A 301 9.73 35.82 -5.46
C GLU A 301 9.36 36.26 -6.88
N ALA A 302 10.31 36.28 -7.82
CA ALA A 302 10.04 36.54 -9.22
C ALA A 302 9.15 35.48 -9.85
N GLN A 303 9.45 34.21 -9.55
CA GLN A 303 8.67 33.06 -9.99
C GLN A 303 7.26 33.08 -9.37
N ALA A 304 7.13 33.41 -8.09
CA ALA A 304 5.82 33.59 -7.46
C ALA A 304 4.99 34.70 -8.13
N GLU A 305 5.60 35.86 -8.41
CA GLU A 305 4.94 36.95 -9.13
C GLU A 305 4.52 36.55 -10.55
N ALA A 306 5.38 35.83 -11.29
CA ALA A 306 5.07 35.39 -12.65
C ALA A 306 3.86 34.43 -12.68
N LEU A 307 3.70 33.55 -11.68
CA LEU A 307 2.53 32.68 -11.57
C LEU A 307 1.23 33.44 -11.30
N ASP A 308 1.30 34.50 -10.49
CA ASP A 308 0.15 35.38 -10.19
C ASP A 308 -0.19 36.23 -11.42
N ALA A 309 0.80 36.80 -12.10
CA ALA A 309 0.60 37.59 -13.32
C ALA A 309 -0.06 36.77 -14.43
N LEU A 310 0.40 35.54 -14.68
CA LEU A 310 -0.26 34.63 -15.64
C LEU A 310 -1.72 34.38 -15.27
N HIS A 311 -2.02 34.19 -13.99
CA HIS A 311 -3.37 33.90 -13.54
C HIS A 311 -4.32 35.09 -13.68
N PHE A 312 -3.94 36.26 -13.17
CA PHE A 312 -4.81 37.43 -13.14
C PHE A 312 -5.00 38.02 -14.54
N LEU A 313 -3.97 38.03 -15.40
CA LEU A 313 -4.14 38.41 -16.81
C LEU A 313 -5.04 37.42 -17.54
N ALA A 314 -4.87 36.11 -17.31
CA ALA A 314 -5.76 35.12 -17.91
C ALA A 314 -7.20 35.29 -17.43
N GLU A 315 -7.42 35.62 -16.15
CA GLU A 315 -8.75 35.85 -15.59
C GLU A 315 -9.42 37.09 -16.19
N GLU A 316 -8.68 38.21 -16.28
CA GLU A 316 -9.15 39.48 -16.86
C GLU A 316 -9.58 39.34 -18.33
N HIS A 317 -8.82 38.56 -19.09
CA HIS A 317 -9.00 38.37 -20.54
C HIS A 317 -9.72 37.05 -20.91
N SER A 318 -10.33 36.37 -19.93
CA SER A 318 -10.99 35.09 -20.15
C SER A 318 -12.37 35.21 -20.81
N ALA A 319 -12.77 34.14 -21.51
CA ALA A 319 -14.14 33.89 -21.94
C ALA A 319 -14.73 32.74 -21.13
N ALA A 320 -15.96 32.90 -20.65
CA ALA A 320 -16.76 31.81 -20.12
C ALA A 320 -17.50 31.10 -21.26
N LEU A 321 -17.39 29.78 -21.32
CA LEU A 321 -18.08 28.97 -22.31
C LEU A 321 -19.32 28.32 -21.68
N ASP A 322 -20.48 28.54 -22.31
CA ASP A 322 -21.74 27.89 -21.94
C ASP A 322 -21.73 26.41 -22.37
N PHE A 323 -21.23 25.55 -21.48
CA PHE A 323 -21.19 24.10 -21.66
C PHE A 323 -22.54 23.46 -21.41
N GLN A 324 -23.10 22.88 -22.45
CA GLN A 324 -24.36 22.15 -22.39
C GLN A 324 -24.12 20.65 -22.30
N LYS A 325 -25.14 19.90 -21.86
CA LYS A 325 -25.11 18.45 -21.89
C LYS A 325 -24.92 17.96 -23.33
N GLY A 326 -23.95 17.06 -23.54
CA GLY A 326 -23.59 16.55 -24.86
C GLY A 326 -22.60 17.42 -25.63
N ASP A 327 -22.14 18.54 -25.08
CA ASP A 327 -21.06 19.32 -25.68
C ASP A 327 -19.71 18.65 -25.44
N VAL A 328 -18.85 18.70 -26.47
CA VAL A 328 -17.44 18.35 -26.37
C VAL A 328 -16.59 19.57 -26.69
N GLN A 329 -15.86 20.07 -25.69
CA GLN A 329 -14.86 21.10 -25.92
C GLN A 329 -13.55 20.47 -26.34
N TYR A 330 -12.89 21.07 -27.33
CA TYR A 330 -11.52 20.77 -27.68
C TYR A 330 -10.70 22.06 -27.62
N ILE A 331 -9.57 22.03 -26.91
CA ILE A 331 -8.65 23.17 -26.82
C ILE A 331 -7.22 22.73 -27.15
N ASN A 332 -6.44 23.63 -27.72
CA ASN A 332 -4.99 23.53 -27.79
C ASN A 332 -4.41 23.90 -26.41
N ASN A 333 -3.97 22.88 -25.68
CA ASN A 333 -3.45 22.99 -24.33
C ASN A 333 -2.15 23.82 -24.24
N LEU A 334 -1.47 24.05 -25.37
CA LEU A 334 -0.18 24.74 -25.41
C LEU A 334 -0.32 26.25 -25.67
N SER A 335 -1.48 26.68 -26.18
CA SER A 335 -1.79 28.09 -26.51
C SER A 335 -3.01 28.67 -25.78
N ILE A 336 -3.79 27.85 -25.08
CA ILE A 336 -4.98 28.27 -24.34
C ILE A 336 -4.83 27.92 -22.86
N PHE A 337 -4.96 28.91 -22.00
CA PHE A 337 -5.17 28.67 -20.57
C PHE A 337 -6.62 28.30 -20.32
N HIS A 338 -6.85 27.33 -19.44
CA HIS A 338 -8.18 26.92 -19.03
C HIS A 338 -8.33 26.90 -17.50
N ALA A 339 -9.55 27.18 -17.05
CA ALA A 339 -9.96 27.22 -15.65
C ALA A 339 -11.41 26.77 -15.52
N ARG A 340 -11.87 26.66 -14.27
CA ARG A 340 -13.26 26.39 -13.93
C ARG A 340 -13.63 27.17 -12.67
N LYS A 341 -14.76 27.87 -12.70
CA LYS A 341 -15.32 28.45 -11.47
C LYS A 341 -15.67 27.37 -10.44
N GLY A 342 -15.79 27.78 -9.17
CA GLY A 342 -16.37 26.92 -8.15
C GLY A 342 -17.82 26.59 -8.49
N PHE A 343 -18.31 25.45 -8.02
CA PHE A 343 -19.66 25.01 -8.32
C PHE A 343 -20.32 24.32 -7.14
N ARG A 344 -21.64 24.17 -7.25
CA ARG A 344 -22.44 23.42 -6.30
C ARG A 344 -23.29 22.41 -7.05
N ASP A 345 -23.24 21.18 -6.57
CA ASP A 345 -24.08 20.09 -7.05
C ASP A 345 -25.35 19.95 -6.19
N GLU A 346 -26.40 19.41 -6.78
CA GLU A 346 -27.62 18.96 -6.09
C GLU A 346 -27.82 17.45 -6.32
N PRO A 347 -28.63 16.75 -5.50
CA PRO A 347 -29.05 15.39 -5.84
C PRO A 347 -29.60 15.35 -7.28
N ASP A 348 -29.15 14.37 -8.07
CA ASP A 348 -29.49 14.18 -9.49
C ASP A 348 -29.01 15.28 -10.47
N LYS A 349 -28.33 16.32 -9.98
CA LYS A 349 -27.69 17.37 -10.79
C LYS A 349 -26.24 17.56 -10.36
N GLU A 350 -25.45 16.52 -10.63
CA GLU A 350 -24.03 16.52 -10.29
C GLU A 350 -23.19 16.71 -11.54
N ARG A 351 -22.29 17.70 -11.51
CA ARG A 351 -21.39 17.99 -12.62
C ARG A 351 -20.52 16.79 -12.94
N HIS A 352 -20.57 16.32 -14.18
CA HIS A 352 -19.78 15.17 -14.61
C HIS A 352 -19.30 15.37 -16.04
N LEU A 353 -17.99 15.51 -16.21
CA LEU A 353 -17.33 15.52 -17.53
C LEU A 353 -16.40 14.32 -17.70
N LEU A 354 -16.13 13.95 -18.95
CA LEU A 354 -15.08 13.00 -19.33
C LEU A 354 -13.95 13.72 -20.05
N ARG A 355 -12.70 13.47 -19.66
CA ARG A 355 -11.51 14.09 -20.25
C ARG A 355 -10.67 13.10 -21.03
N LEU A 356 -10.23 13.53 -22.21
CA LEU A 356 -9.15 12.91 -22.98
C LEU A 356 -8.00 13.91 -23.16
N TRP A 357 -6.78 13.39 -23.20
CA TRP A 357 -5.61 14.09 -23.72
C TRP A 357 -5.32 13.50 -25.09
N LEU A 358 -5.29 14.34 -26.11
CA LEU A 358 -5.18 13.90 -27.49
C LEU A 358 -3.95 14.52 -28.15
N ARG A 359 -3.38 13.80 -29.11
CA ARG A 359 -2.35 14.29 -30.03
C ARG A 359 -2.73 13.94 -31.45
N ASP A 360 -2.73 14.97 -32.30
CA ASP A 360 -2.98 14.84 -33.73
C ASP A 360 -1.64 14.73 -34.46
N PRO A 361 -1.25 13.55 -34.97
CA PRO A 361 0.06 13.39 -35.62
C PRO A 361 0.23 14.27 -36.87
N GLU A 362 -0.86 14.75 -37.49
CA GLU A 362 -0.79 15.60 -38.69
C GLU A 362 -0.51 17.07 -38.35
N HIS A 363 -1.04 17.58 -37.23
CA HIS A 363 -0.99 19.01 -36.90
C HIS A 363 -0.25 19.34 -35.58
N ALA A 364 0.10 18.33 -34.79
CA ALA A 364 0.72 18.52 -33.47
C ALA A 364 1.96 19.40 -33.56
N TRP A 365 2.09 20.28 -32.58
CA TRP A 365 3.26 21.14 -32.49
C TRP A 365 4.49 20.31 -32.07
N ALA A 366 5.67 20.71 -32.57
CA ALA A 366 6.92 20.09 -32.14
C ALA A 366 7.02 20.19 -30.62
N THR A 367 7.38 19.11 -29.94
CA THR A 367 7.53 19.14 -28.49
C THR A 367 8.88 19.77 -28.13
N PRO A 368 8.93 20.86 -27.35
CA PRO A 368 10.20 21.42 -26.87
C PRO A 368 11.05 20.38 -26.15
N GLU A 369 12.37 20.40 -26.34
CA GLU A 369 13.30 19.42 -25.74
C GLU A 369 13.11 19.26 -24.22
N PRO A 370 12.95 20.32 -23.40
CA PRO A 370 12.74 20.15 -21.96
C PRO A 370 11.37 19.52 -21.59
N LEU A 371 10.46 19.36 -22.55
CA LEU A 371 9.17 18.69 -22.40
C LEU A 371 9.17 17.26 -22.93
N SER A 372 10.21 16.83 -23.66
CA SER A 372 10.29 15.54 -24.35
C SER A 372 9.98 14.35 -23.43
N GLU A 373 10.68 14.24 -22.29
CA GLU A 373 10.47 13.16 -21.31
C GLU A 373 9.03 13.13 -20.76
N ARG A 374 8.43 14.30 -20.54
CA ARG A 374 7.05 14.39 -20.05
C ARG A 374 6.06 13.94 -21.12
N TRP A 375 6.30 14.30 -22.38
CA TRP A 375 5.49 13.87 -23.51
C TRP A 375 5.63 12.38 -23.79
N GLU A 376 6.83 11.82 -23.65
CA GLU A 376 7.08 10.38 -23.75
C GLU A 376 6.32 9.62 -22.65
N ASN A 377 6.26 10.17 -21.44
CA ASN A 377 5.43 9.61 -20.37
C ASN A 377 3.92 9.69 -20.67
N VAL A 378 3.46 10.72 -21.38
CA VAL A 378 2.05 10.89 -21.74
C VAL A 378 1.67 9.99 -22.93
N TYR A 379 2.43 10.01 -24.02
CA TYR A 379 2.05 9.38 -25.31
C TYR A 379 2.90 8.18 -25.71
N GLY A 380 4.14 8.08 -25.23
CA GLY A 380 5.07 7.03 -25.66
C GLY A 380 4.62 5.65 -25.21
N ASN A 381 4.70 4.64 -26.09
CA ASN A 381 4.35 3.23 -25.82
C ASN A 381 2.97 3.01 -25.17
N VAL A 382 1.92 3.73 -25.58
CA VAL A 382 0.54 3.46 -25.14
C VAL A 382 -0.11 2.49 -26.12
N GLN A 383 0.04 1.18 -25.89
CA GLN A 383 -0.55 0.17 -26.78
C GLN A 383 -2.07 0.09 -26.63
N ALA A 384 -2.79 -0.28 -27.69
CA ALA A 384 -4.25 -0.34 -27.68
C ALA A 384 -4.76 -1.28 -26.59
N GLU A 385 -4.14 -2.45 -26.43
CA GLU A 385 -4.52 -3.50 -25.47
C GLU A 385 -4.35 -3.05 -24.01
N GLU A 386 -3.51 -2.05 -23.77
CA GLU A 386 -3.23 -1.51 -22.44
C GLU A 386 -4.13 -0.33 -22.07
N GLN A 387 -4.88 0.24 -23.02
CA GLN A 387 -5.69 1.44 -22.77
C GLN A 387 -6.91 1.12 -21.89
N ILE A 388 -7.00 1.82 -20.75
CA ILE A 388 -8.08 1.67 -19.79
C ILE A 388 -9.07 2.82 -19.91
N PHE A 389 -10.34 2.47 -20.12
CA PHE A 389 -11.49 3.36 -20.12
C PHE A 389 -12.38 3.02 -18.92
N PRO A 390 -12.25 3.72 -17.78
CA PRO A 390 -13.09 3.43 -16.64
C PRO A 390 -14.54 3.80 -16.96
N LEU A 391 -15.49 2.93 -16.60
CA LEU A 391 -16.93 3.23 -16.69
C LEU A 391 -17.42 4.07 -15.51
N GLU A 392 -16.68 4.07 -14.40
CA GLU A 392 -17.02 4.76 -13.16
C GLU A 392 -15.88 5.69 -12.73
N PRO A 393 -16.18 6.83 -12.08
CA PRO A 393 -15.15 7.73 -11.59
C PRO A 393 -14.25 7.01 -10.57
N LYS A 394 -12.94 7.05 -10.83
CA LYS A 394 -11.91 6.56 -9.91
C LYS A 394 -11.09 7.76 -9.42
N VAL A 395 -10.72 7.77 -8.15
CA VAL A 395 -9.75 8.76 -7.65
C VAL A 395 -8.40 8.44 -8.25
N ARG A 396 -7.73 9.47 -8.75
CA ARG A 396 -6.32 9.40 -9.10
C ARG A 396 -5.55 8.93 -7.88
N LYS A 397 -4.93 7.74 -7.94
CA LYS A 397 -4.18 7.21 -6.79
C LYS A 397 -3.19 8.26 -6.32
N THR A 398 -3.40 8.77 -5.11
CA THR A 398 -2.37 9.52 -4.40
C THR A 398 -1.35 8.51 -3.93
N VAL A 399 -0.06 8.87 -3.92
CA VAL A 399 0.96 8.05 -3.26
C VAL A 399 0.65 8.10 -1.76
N GLY A 400 -0.27 7.26 -1.29
CA GLY A 400 -0.37 6.96 0.13
C GLY A 400 0.96 6.33 0.53
N SER A 401 1.57 6.83 1.60
CA SER A 401 2.84 6.28 2.09
C SER A 401 2.71 4.76 2.25
N SER A 402 3.57 4.00 1.56
CA SER A 402 3.62 2.53 1.64
C SER A 402 3.72 2.02 3.09
N VAL A 403 4.26 2.85 3.98
CA VAL A 403 4.35 2.62 5.42
C VAL A 403 2.97 2.51 6.08
N VAL A 404 1.99 3.31 5.64
CA VAL A 404 0.64 3.32 6.24
C VAL A 404 -0.06 1.98 6.00
N TYR A 405 0.08 1.38 4.81
CA TYR A 405 -0.51 0.07 4.54
C TYR A 405 0.13 -1.07 5.37
N ASN A 406 1.42 -0.96 5.69
CA ASN A 406 2.13 -1.91 6.56
C ASN A 406 1.65 -1.89 8.01
N LEU A 407 0.97 -0.81 8.47
CA LEU A 407 0.34 -0.77 9.80
C LEU A 407 -0.66 -1.92 9.99
N SER A 408 -1.29 -2.42 8.93
CA SER A 408 -2.21 -3.55 9.01
C SER A 408 -1.55 -4.85 9.51
N ILE A 409 -0.25 -5.05 9.22
CA ILE A 409 0.55 -6.17 9.73
C ILE A 409 0.94 -5.91 11.17
N THR A 410 1.39 -4.69 11.49
CA THR A 410 1.77 -4.28 12.84
C THR A 410 0.63 -4.45 13.83
N ILE A 411 -0.57 -3.96 13.49
CA ILE A 411 -1.76 -4.02 14.35
C ILE A 411 -2.21 -5.48 14.59
N PHE A 412 -2.15 -6.33 13.56
CA PHE A 412 -2.36 -7.77 13.72
C PHE A 412 -1.36 -8.37 14.71
N CYS A 413 -0.06 -8.06 14.55
CA CYS A 413 0.99 -8.56 15.43
C CYS A 413 0.85 -8.08 16.88
N ILE A 414 0.36 -6.86 17.12
CA ILE A 414 0.07 -6.35 18.47
C ILE A 414 -1.04 -7.16 19.12
N GLY A 415 -2.16 -7.38 18.42
CA GLY A 415 -3.24 -8.24 18.92
C GLY A 415 -2.75 -9.65 19.22
N PHE A 416 -1.92 -10.19 18.34
CA PHE A 416 -1.30 -11.51 18.48
C PHE A 416 -0.35 -11.59 19.68
N ALA A 417 0.42 -10.54 19.95
CA ALA A 417 1.41 -10.50 21.03
C ALA A 417 0.75 -10.41 22.42
N LEU A 418 -0.31 -9.61 22.55
CA LEU A 418 -0.93 -9.29 23.84
C LEU A 418 -1.96 -10.32 24.29
N ALA A 419 -2.73 -10.90 23.37
CA ALA A 419 -3.82 -11.83 23.70
C ALA A 419 -3.40 -13.07 24.53
N PRO A 420 -2.25 -13.72 24.27
CA PRO A 420 -1.81 -14.88 25.06
C PRO A 420 -1.65 -14.60 26.56
N MET A 421 -1.36 -13.36 26.96
CA MET A 421 -1.20 -12.99 28.37
C MET A 421 -2.48 -13.21 29.18
N VAL A 422 -3.63 -13.12 28.53
CA VAL A 422 -4.96 -13.32 29.14
C VAL A 422 -5.54 -14.68 28.77
N LEU A 423 -5.42 -15.08 27.51
CA LEU A 423 -6.05 -16.30 27.02
C LEU A 423 -5.36 -17.56 27.57
N ALA A 424 -4.03 -17.57 27.72
CA ALA A 424 -3.32 -18.78 28.18
C ALA A 424 -3.74 -19.19 29.60
N PRO A 425 -3.78 -18.30 30.62
CA PRO A 425 -4.31 -18.64 31.94
C PRO A 425 -5.77 -19.08 31.91
N PHE A 426 -6.59 -18.41 31.09
CA PHE A 426 -8.00 -18.74 30.97
C PHE A 426 -8.21 -20.16 30.39
N SER A 427 -7.31 -20.61 29.51
CA SER A 427 -7.33 -21.99 28.99
C SER A 427 -6.87 -23.04 30.00
N GLU A 428 -6.02 -22.69 30.97
CA GLU A 428 -5.62 -23.63 32.04
C GLU A 428 -6.78 -23.93 33.00
N LEU A 429 -7.71 -22.98 33.10
CA LEU A 429 -8.85 -22.98 34.00
C LEU A 429 -10.11 -23.62 33.42
N ASN A 430 -10.40 -23.31 32.16
CA ASN A 430 -11.62 -23.73 31.48
C ASN A 430 -11.39 -24.89 30.51
N GLY A 431 -10.12 -25.29 30.32
CA GLY A 431 -9.70 -26.28 29.35
C GLY A 431 -9.23 -25.65 28.05
N ARG A 432 -8.47 -26.41 27.26
CA ARG A 432 -7.90 -25.95 26.00
C ARG A 432 -8.98 -25.83 24.92
N ARG A 433 -9.87 -26.83 24.84
CA ARG A 433 -10.84 -26.95 23.73
C ARG A 433 -11.74 -25.72 23.56
N PRO A 434 -12.40 -25.18 24.60
CA PRO A 434 -13.29 -24.02 24.44
C PRO A 434 -12.56 -22.80 23.86
N ILE A 435 -11.29 -22.61 24.22
CA ILE A 435 -10.50 -21.46 23.79
C ILE A 435 -10.09 -21.57 22.33
N PHE A 436 -9.70 -22.77 21.88
CA PHE A 436 -9.44 -23.02 20.46
C PHE A 436 -10.67 -22.74 19.58
N VAL A 437 -11.86 -23.17 20.01
CA VAL A 437 -13.10 -22.95 19.27
C VAL A 437 -13.46 -21.46 19.22
N VAL A 438 -13.52 -20.78 20.37
CA VAL A 438 -13.92 -19.36 20.44
C VAL A 438 -12.94 -18.48 19.68
N SER A 439 -11.63 -18.67 19.89
CA SER A 439 -10.60 -17.91 19.18
C SER A 439 -10.63 -18.17 17.68
N GLY A 440 -10.96 -19.40 17.25
CA GLY A 440 -11.15 -19.74 15.84
C GLY A 440 -12.35 -19.04 15.20
N VAL A 441 -13.47 -18.96 15.90
CA VAL A 441 -14.65 -18.20 15.45
C VAL A 441 -14.33 -16.71 15.33
N VAL A 442 -13.68 -16.12 16.35
CA VAL A 442 -13.25 -14.72 16.32
C VAL A 442 -12.29 -14.46 15.16
N PHE A 443 -11.29 -15.32 14.98
CA PHE A 443 -10.34 -15.23 13.88
C PHE A 443 -11.06 -15.25 12.52
N THR A 444 -11.95 -16.22 12.30
CA THR A 444 -12.70 -16.36 11.04
C THR A 444 -13.62 -15.17 10.77
N ALA A 445 -14.37 -14.72 11.78
CA ALA A 445 -15.25 -13.55 11.66
C ALA A 445 -14.47 -12.28 11.32
N CYS A 446 -13.32 -12.07 11.94
CA CYS A 446 -12.45 -10.93 11.66
C CYS A 446 -11.81 -11.00 10.26
N ILE A 447 -11.48 -12.21 9.76
CA ILE A 447 -11.03 -12.36 8.36
C ILE A 447 -12.13 -11.91 7.39
N VAL A 448 -13.37 -12.34 7.61
CA VAL A 448 -14.52 -11.92 6.78
C VAL A 448 -14.69 -10.39 6.85
N ALA A 449 -14.59 -9.81 8.04
CA ALA A 449 -14.65 -8.35 8.22
C ALA A 449 -13.52 -7.61 7.47
N CYS A 450 -12.29 -8.14 7.48
CA CYS A 450 -11.17 -7.59 6.71
C CYS A 450 -11.43 -7.60 5.20
N GLY A 451 -12.10 -8.63 4.67
CA GLY A 451 -12.48 -8.70 3.24
C GLY A 451 -13.63 -7.76 2.88
N GLY A 452 -14.61 -7.62 3.78
CA GLY A 452 -15.84 -6.85 3.56
C GLY A 452 -15.78 -5.36 3.89
N THR A 453 -14.78 -4.90 4.65
CA THR A 453 -14.67 -3.47 5.01
C THR A 453 -14.25 -2.59 3.83
N HIS A 454 -14.85 -1.40 3.75
CA HIS A 454 -14.48 -0.34 2.81
C HIS A 454 -13.69 0.81 3.48
N LEU A 455 -13.55 0.77 4.82
CA LEU A 455 -12.81 1.75 5.61
C LEU A 455 -11.49 1.18 6.09
N PHE A 456 -10.40 1.94 5.93
CA PHE A 456 -9.07 1.54 6.40
C PHE A 456 -9.01 1.39 7.93
N ALA A 457 -9.64 2.30 8.68
CA ALA A 457 -9.77 2.16 10.14
C ALA A 457 -10.50 0.87 10.54
N GLY A 458 -11.59 0.53 9.83
CA GLY A 458 -12.31 -0.73 10.01
C GLY A 458 -11.44 -1.95 9.74
N LEU A 459 -10.57 -1.88 8.73
CA LEU A 459 -9.57 -2.92 8.46
C LEU A 459 -8.58 -3.07 9.62
N LEU A 460 -8.06 -1.97 10.18
CA LEU A 460 -7.11 -2.03 11.31
C LEU A 460 -7.75 -2.66 12.55
N VAL A 461 -8.99 -2.28 12.89
CA VAL A 461 -9.72 -2.87 14.02
C VAL A 461 -9.94 -4.37 13.79
N ALA A 462 -10.40 -4.76 12.60
CA ALA A 462 -10.58 -6.17 12.26
C ALA A 462 -9.25 -6.94 12.33
N ARG A 463 -8.14 -6.36 11.85
CA ARG A 463 -6.80 -6.94 11.94
C ARG A 463 -6.33 -7.15 13.39
N PHE A 464 -6.61 -6.20 14.29
CA PHE A 464 -6.27 -6.35 15.71
C PHE A 464 -6.94 -7.58 16.31
N PHE A 465 -8.27 -7.69 16.18
CA PHE A 465 -9.03 -8.82 16.72
C PHE A 465 -8.77 -10.13 15.97
N GLN A 466 -8.43 -10.06 14.67
CA GLN A 466 -7.90 -11.21 13.94
C GLN A 466 -6.60 -11.72 14.58
N GLY A 467 -5.69 -10.81 14.97
CA GLY A 467 -4.48 -11.15 15.71
C GLY A 467 -4.77 -11.83 17.05
N VAL A 468 -5.74 -11.30 17.80
CA VAL A 468 -6.21 -11.89 19.08
C VAL A 468 -6.73 -13.32 18.88
N GLY A 469 -7.55 -13.58 17.87
CA GLY A 469 -8.03 -14.93 17.56
C GLY A 469 -6.91 -15.87 17.12
N ALA A 470 -6.01 -15.37 16.26
CA ALA A 470 -4.89 -16.16 15.73
C ALA A 470 -3.89 -16.61 16.81
N SER A 471 -3.68 -15.79 17.85
CA SER A 471 -2.64 -16.03 18.87
C SER A 471 -2.78 -17.37 19.61
N THR A 472 -4.01 -17.85 19.76
CA THR A 472 -4.33 -19.11 20.46
C THR A 472 -3.70 -20.30 19.74
N PHE A 473 -3.76 -20.32 18.41
CA PHE A 473 -3.25 -21.40 17.57
C PHE A 473 -1.72 -21.49 17.54
N SER A 474 -1.02 -20.42 17.93
CA SER A 474 0.43 -20.44 18.06
C SER A 474 0.88 -20.70 19.50
N THR A 475 0.27 -20.04 20.48
CA THR A 475 0.78 -20.07 21.85
C THR A 475 0.30 -21.28 22.66
N MET A 476 -0.90 -21.79 22.39
CA MET A 476 -1.46 -22.89 23.19
C MET A 476 -1.10 -24.28 22.68
N VAL A 477 -0.65 -24.40 21.43
CA VAL A 477 -0.27 -25.72 20.86
C VAL A 477 0.90 -26.34 21.61
N GLY A 478 1.89 -25.54 22.05
CA GLY A 478 2.95 -26.04 22.92
C GLY A 478 2.41 -26.61 24.24
N GLY A 479 1.40 -25.96 24.82
CA GLY A 479 0.70 -26.45 26.01
C GLY A 479 -0.03 -27.77 25.74
N VAL A 480 -0.75 -27.87 24.61
CA VAL A 480 -1.42 -29.10 24.18
C VAL A 480 -0.43 -30.25 23.99
N ILE A 481 0.70 -30.01 23.32
CA ILE A 481 1.75 -31.01 23.15
C ILE A 481 2.29 -31.46 24.51
N SER A 482 2.49 -30.52 25.45
CA SER A 482 2.96 -30.84 26.81
C SER A 482 1.94 -31.62 27.65
N ASP A 483 0.64 -31.42 27.40
CA ASP A 483 -0.44 -32.14 28.07
C ASP A 483 -0.56 -33.60 27.54
N ILE A 484 -0.07 -33.90 26.32
CA ILE A 484 -0.18 -35.22 25.66
C ILE A 484 1.12 -36.04 25.73
N TYR A 485 2.28 -35.40 25.57
CA TYR A 485 3.58 -36.07 25.41
C TYR A 485 4.52 -35.83 26.61
N HIS A 486 5.28 -36.87 26.98
CA HIS A 486 6.38 -36.79 27.96
C HIS A 486 7.57 -36.01 27.39
N ALA A 487 8.39 -35.43 28.26
CA ALA A 487 9.47 -34.51 27.88
C ALA A 487 10.46 -35.09 26.84
N GLU A 488 10.74 -36.39 26.92
CA GLU A 488 11.67 -37.08 26.02
C GLU A 488 11.11 -37.21 24.58
N ASP A 489 9.80 -37.40 24.46
CA ASP A 489 9.11 -37.62 23.17
C ASP A 489 8.61 -36.31 22.50
N ARG A 490 8.74 -35.16 23.18
CA ARG A 490 8.18 -33.87 22.71
C ARG A 490 8.85 -33.31 21.46
N ASN A 491 10.08 -33.69 21.14
CA ASN A 491 10.82 -33.07 20.04
C ASN A 491 10.11 -33.24 18.69
N THR A 492 9.60 -34.44 18.38
CA THR A 492 8.97 -34.70 17.07
C THR A 492 7.67 -33.91 16.88
N PRO A 493 6.70 -33.94 17.81
CA PRO A 493 5.51 -33.10 17.71
C PRO A 493 5.83 -31.60 17.64
N MET A 494 6.83 -31.13 18.39
CA MET A 494 7.23 -29.72 18.39
C MET A 494 7.88 -29.30 17.07
N ALA A 495 8.71 -30.16 16.48
CA ALA A 495 9.33 -29.92 15.17
C ALA A 495 8.28 -29.86 14.05
N LEU A 496 7.26 -30.73 14.09
CA LEU A 496 6.14 -30.70 13.15
C LEU A 496 5.30 -29.42 13.31
N PHE A 497 5.01 -29.00 14.54
CA PHE A 497 4.31 -27.75 14.80
C PHE A 497 5.09 -26.53 14.29
N SER A 498 6.38 -26.46 14.62
CA SER A 498 7.26 -25.36 14.18
C SER A 498 7.40 -25.33 12.66
N GLY A 499 7.55 -26.51 12.05
CA GLY A 499 7.56 -26.67 10.59
C GLY A 499 6.27 -26.19 9.95
N ALA A 500 5.11 -26.60 10.45
CA ALA A 500 3.81 -26.16 9.93
C ALA A 500 3.64 -24.64 10.02
N ALA A 501 4.09 -24.03 11.11
CA ALA A 501 4.02 -22.58 11.29
C ALA A 501 4.85 -21.83 10.24
N LEU A 502 6.12 -22.20 10.04
CA LEU A 502 6.98 -21.53 9.06
C LEU A 502 6.62 -21.89 7.61
N PHE A 503 6.14 -23.11 7.36
CA PHE A 503 5.64 -23.51 6.05
C PHE A 503 4.44 -22.66 5.65
N GLY A 504 3.50 -22.45 6.59
CA GLY A 504 2.36 -21.54 6.38
C GLY A 504 2.79 -20.10 6.07
N THR A 505 3.85 -19.61 6.73
CA THR A 505 4.44 -18.28 6.46
C THR A 505 4.94 -18.14 5.02
N GLY A 506 5.55 -19.18 4.44
CA GLY A 506 5.96 -19.19 3.03
C GLY A 506 4.81 -19.43 2.06
N LEU A 507 3.88 -20.32 2.41
CA LEU A 507 2.74 -20.67 1.56
C LEU A 507 1.77 -19.48 1.38
N ALA A 508 1.61 -18.63 2.38
CA ALA A 508 0.66 -17.52 2.33
C ALA A 508 1.00 -16.47 1.24
N PRO A 509 2.23 -15.91 1.15
CA PRO A 509 2.62 -15.07 0.02
C PRO A 509 2.52 -15.76 -1.34
N LEU A 510 2.88 -17.05 -1.42
CA LEU A 510 2.79 -17.85 -2.64
C LEU A 510 1.35 -17.92 -3.17
N LEU A 511 0.37 -18.22 -2.31
CA LEU A 511 -1.03 -18.30 -2.72
C LEU A 511 -1.66 -16.91 -2.92
N SER A 512 -1.34 -15.96 -2.04
CA SER A 512 -1.93 -14.63 -2.10
C SER A 512 -1.45 -13.81 -3.29
N SER A 513 -0.22 -14.02 -3.77
CA SER A 513 0.26 -13.37 -5.01
C SER A 513 -0.51 -13.83 -6.23
N VAL A 514 -0.76 -15.13 -6.37
CA VAL A 514 -1.56 -15.73 -7.46
C VAL A 514 -3.00 -15.19 -7.41
N ILE A 515 -3.61 -15.17 -6.21
CA ILE A 515 -4.96 -14.64 -6.04
C ILE A 515 -5.04 -13.17 -6.46
N VAL A 516 -4.11 -12.32 -6.01
CA VAL A 516 -4.12 -10.89 -6.36
C VAL A 516 -3.81 -10.64 -7.83
N TYR A 517 -3.00 -11.48 -8.45
CA TYR A 517 -2.65 -11.34 -9.86
C TYR A 517 -3.85 -11.60 -10.77
N HIS A 518 -4.70 -12.59 -10.41
CA HIS A 518 -5.85 -12.97 -11.23
C HIS A 518 -7.21 -12.42 -10.75
N THR A 519 -7.28 -11.92 -9.52
CA THR A 519 -8.55 -11.46 -8.91
C THR A 519 -8.33 -10.19 -8.08
N SER A 520 -9.19 -9.91 -7.09
CA SER A 520 -9.02 -8.78 -6.19
C SER A 520 -8.37 -9.18 -4.88
N TRP A 521 -7.68 -8.23 -4.21
CA TRP A 521 -7.07 -8.46 -2.89
C TRP A 521 -8.07 -8.93 -1.83
N ARG A 522 -9.37 -8.64 -1.99
CA ARG A 522 -10.42 -9.10 -1.07
C ARG A 522 -10.55 -10.62 -1.07
N TRP A 523 -10.30 -11.26 -2.21
CA TRP A 523 -10.32 -12.72 -2.32
C TRP A 523 -9.23 -13.42 -1.50
N ILE A 524 -8.14 -12.73 -1.14
CA ILE A 524 -7.17 -13.26 -0.18
C ILE A 524 -7.84 -13.50 1.17
N TYR A 525 -8.72 -12.60 1.61
CA TYR A 525 -9.44 -12.77 2.87
C TYR A 525 -10.55 -13.80 2.74
N TYR A 526 -11.33 -13.78 1.66
CA TYR A 526 -12.43 -14.73 1.50
C TYR A 526 -11.93 -16.17 1.38
N SER A 527 -10.86 -16.42 0.63
CA SER A 527 -10.26 -17.77 0.53
C SER A 527 -9.75 -18.25 1.90
N HIS A 528 -9.05 -17.40 2.64
CA HIS A 528 -8.60 -17.73 4.00
C HIS A 528 -9.76 -17.90 4.98
N ALA A 529 -10.85 -17.14 4.85
CA ALA A 529 -12.03 -17.30 5.69
C ALA A 529 -12.69 -18.66 5.48
N ILE A 530 -12.78 -19.13 4.22
CA ILE A 530 -13.32 -20.45 3.89
C ILE A 530 -12.47 -21.54 4.55
N VAL A 531 -11.15 -21.50 4.33
CA VAL A 531 -10.22 -22.48 4.91
C VAL A 531 -10.28 -22.45 6.43
N SER A 532 -10.23 -21.26 7.03
CA SER A 532 -10.34 -21.07 8.48
C SER A 532 -11.65 -21.62 9.03
N GLY A 533 -12.78 -21.32 8.39
CA GLY A 533 -14.09 -21.80 8.79
C GLY A 533 -14.18 -23.33 8.80
N VAL A 534 -13.63 -23.98 7.76
CA VAL A 534 -13.55 -25.45 7.71
C VAL A 534 -12.73 -26.01 8.88
N PHE A 535 -11.57 -25.42 9.19
CA PHE A 535 -10.76 -25.86 10.34
C PHE A 535 -11.45 -25.63 11.68
N VAL A 536 -12.20 -24.53 11.84
CA VAL A 536 -12.99 -24.28 13.06
C VAL A 536 -14.05 -25.36 13.25
N VAL A 537 -14.75 -25.75 12.17
CA VAL A 537 -15.72 -26.85 12.19
C VAL A 537 -15.03 -28.17 12.58
N ILE A 538 -13.87 -28.47 12.00
CA ILE A 538 -13.09 -29.66 12.34
C ILE A 538 -12.70 -29.66 13.83
N ILE A 539 -12.18 -28.54 14.33
CA ILE A 539 -11.79 -28.41 15.74
C ILE A 539 -13.00 -28.59 16.66
N PHE A 540 -14.14 -27.99 16.30
CA PHE A 540 -15.36 -28.11 17.10
C PHE A 540 -15.80 -29.56 17.28
N PHE A 541 -15.81 -30.36 16.22
CA PHE A 541 -16.27 -31.75 16.28
C PHE A 541 -15.22 -32.76 16.76
N PHE A 542 -13.95 -32.59 16.37
CA PHE A 542 -12.92 -33.62 16.54
C PHE A 542 -11.90 -33.33 17.64
N PHE A 543 -11.65 -32.06 17.98
CA PHE A 543 -10.65 -31.72 19.01
C PHE A 543 -11.23 -31.94 20.41
N LYS A 544 -10.63 -32.86 21.17
CA LYS A 544 -11.03 -33.21 22.54
C LYS A 544 -10.24 -32.40 23.56
N GLU A 545 -10.78 -32.32 24.77
CA GLU A 545 -10.07 -31.68 25.87
C GLU A 545 -8.80 -32.44 26.21
N THR A 546 -7.68 -31.74 26.36
CA THR A 546 -6.36 -32.32 26.63
C THR A 546 -5.90 -32.05 28.06
N ARG A 547 -6.45 -31.03 28.72
CA ARG A 547 -6.01 -30.64 30.06
C ARG A 547 -6.46 -31.63 31.12
N GLY A 548 -5.49 -32.38 31.69
CA GLY A 548 -5.74 -33.43 32.69
C GLY A 548 -6.52 -32.94 33.91
N SER A 549 -6.18 -31.78 34.47
CA SER A 549 -6.89 -31.21 35.63
C SER A 549 -8.38 -30.99 35.36
N VAL A 550 -8.71 -30.42 34.21
CA VAL A 550 -10.11 -30.14 33.80
C VAL A 550 -10.87 -31.45 33.56
N ILE A 551 -10.22 -32.45 32.96
CA ILE A 551 -10.82 -33.78 32.78
C ILE A 551 -11.11 -34.43 34.14
N LEU A 552 -10.17 -34.34 35.09
CA LEU A 552 -10.36 -34.86 36.45
C LEU A 552 -11.49 -34.13 37.18
N SER A 553 -11.57 -32.79 37.08
CA SER A 553 -12.68 -32.01 37.67
C SER A 553 -14.03 -32.42 37.10
N ARG A 554 -14.13 -32.65 35.78
CA ARG A 554 -15.36 -33.15 35.15
C ARG A 554 -15.73 -34.54 35.65
N LYS A 555 -14.76 -35.45 35.80
CA LYS A 555 -14.98 -36.81 36.33
C LYS A 555 -15.40 -36.78 37.80
N ALA A 556 -14.74 -35.98 38.63
CA ALA A 556 -15.09 -35.82 40.04
C ALA A 556 -16.50 -35.27 40.22
N LEU A 557 -16.89 -34.27 39.42
CA LEU A 557 -18.24 -33.70 39.44
C LEU A 557 -19.31 -34.72 38.98
N ALA A 558 -19.02 -35.52 37.96
CA ALA A 558 -19.92 -36.59 37.52
C ALA A 558 -20.11 -37.66 38.61
N LEU A 559 -19.02 -38.08 39.28
CA LEU A 559 -19.08 -39.00 40.40
C LEU A 559 -19.86 -38.41 41.58
N ASN A 560 -19.60 -37.15 41.94
CA ASN A 560 -20.31 -36.47 43.03
C ASN A 560 -21.82 -36.36 42.74
N LYS A 561 -22.22 -36.03 41.51
CA LYS A 561 -23.63 -36.03 41.09
C LYS A 561 -24.27 -37.42 41.20
N TYR A 562 -23.53 -38.46 40.85
CA TYR A 562 -24.00 -39.84 41.02
C TYR A 562 -24.23 -40.18 42.51
N TYR A 563 -23.30 -39.81 43.40
CA TYR A 563 -23.47 -39.99 44.83
C TYR A 563 -24.60 -39.14 45.43
N GLU A 564 -24.81 -37.91 44.93
CA GLU A 564 -25.96 -37.09 45.31
C GLU A 564 -27.28 -37.75 44.90
N ALA A 565 -27.38 -38.27 43.68
CA ALA A 565 -28.57 -38.99 43.23
C ALA A 565 -28.85 -40.27 44.04
N LEU A 566 -27.80 -40.98 44.49
CA LEU A 566 -27.95 -42.13 45.38
C LEU A 566 -28.44 -41.73 46.78
N GLU A 567 -27.93 -40.63 47.33
CA GLU A 567 -28.37 -40.08 48.61
C GLU A 567 -29.83 -39.62 48.54
N ASP A 568 -30.25 -38.97 47.45
CA ASP A 568 -31.64 -38.58 47.20
C ASP A 568 -32.57 -39.81 47.09
N ALA A 569 -32.05 -40.94 46.58
CA ALA A 569 -32.75 -42.22 46.53
C ALA A 569 -32.76 -42.99 47.87
N GLY A 570 -32.18 -42.43 48.94
CA GLY A 570 -32.16 -43.00 50.29
C GLY A 570 -30.96 -43.90 50.60
N HIS A 571 -29.97 -43.99 49.72
CA HIS A 571 -28.74 -44.75 49.95
C HIS A 571 -27.65 -43.84 50.54
N PHE A 572 -27.41 -43.93 51.86
CA PHE A 572 -26.45 -43.07 52.56
C PHE A 572 -25.12 -43.77 52.86
N GLY A 573 -24.05 -43.22 52.27
CA GLY A 573 -22.65 -43.56 52.57
C GLY A 573 -22.15 -44.88 52.00
N VAL A 574 -20.84 -45.09 52.07
CA VAL A 574 -20.15 -46.28 51.55
C VAL A 574 -19.41 -46.96 52.70
N ILE A 575 -19.53 -48.29 52.79
CA ILE A 575 -18.77 -49.11 53.74
C ILE A 575 -17.35 -49.24 53.20
N MET A 576 -16.40 -48.55 53.83
CA MET A 576 -14.98 -48.71 53.53
C MET A 576 -14.36 -49.68 54.52
N THR A 577 -13.62 -50.67 54.03
CA THR A 577 -12.76 -51.51 54.88
C THR A 577 -11.56 -50.68 55.30
N GLY A 578 -11.45 -50.38 56.60
CA GLY A 578 -10.28 -49.73 57.20
C GLY A 578 -9.08 -50.68 57.31
N GLU A 579 -7.96 -50.16 57.82
CA GLU A 579 -6.77 -50.96 58.14
C GLU A 579 -7.11 -52.07 59.17
N PRO A 580 -6.32 -53.17 59.25
CA PRO A 580 -6.63 -54.30 60.13
C PRO A 580 -6.77 -53.87 61.59
N GLY A 581 -8.01 -53.84 62.10
CA GLY A 581 -8.33 -53.41 63.48
C GLY A 581 -9.35 -52.27 63.59
N GLU A 582 -9.67 -51.54 62.51
CA GLU A 582 -10.71 -50.50 62.51
C GLU A 582 -12.13 -51.10 62.38
N LYS A 583 -13.07 -50.60 63.18
CA LYS A 583 -14.51 -50.92 63.04
C LYS A 583 -15.04 -50.37 61.72
N GLN A 584 -15.75 -51.20 60.95
CA GLN A 584 -16.47 -50.77 59.76
C GLN A 584 -17.39 -49.59 60.10
N CYS A 585 -17.18 -48.46 59.44
CA CYS A 585 -17.96 -47.24 59.63
C CYS A 585 -18.37 -46.68 58.27
N THR A 586 -19.64 -46.28 58.17
CA THR A 586 -20.22 -45.68 56.97
C THR A 586 -19.69 -44.26 56.79
N LYS A 587 -19.04 -43.97 55.65
CA LYS A 587 -18.50 -42.63 55.36
C LYS A 587 -19.15 -42.04 54.11
N ARG A 588 -19.45 -40.74 54.13
CA ARG A 588 -19.89 -39.98 52.94
C ARG A 588 -18.67 -39.63 52.10
N ILE A 589 -18.68 -40.02 50.83
CA ILE A 589 -17.55 -39.79 49.91
C ILE A 589 -17.89 -38.63 48.99
N ARG A 590 -16.94 -37.70 48.85
CA ARG A 590 -16.93 -36.68 47.80
C ARG A 590 -15.56 -36.62 47.17
N TRP A 591 -15.52 -36.70 45.85
CA TRP A 591 -14.29 -36.59 45.07
C TRP A 591 -13.93 -35.12 44.95
N LYS A 592 -12.71 -34.79 45.39
CA LYS A 592 -12.13 -33.47 45.23
C LYS A 592 -10.87 -33.58 44.40
N VAL A 593 -10.61 -32.55 43.59
CA VAL A 593 -9.41 -32.47 42.77
C VAL A 593 -8.48 -31.46 43.40
N LYS A 594 -7.23 -31.87 43.67
CA LYS A 594 -6.21 -31.02 44.27
C LYS A 594 -6.02 -29.69 43.53
N SER A 595 -6.13 -29.69 42.20
CA SER A 595 -6.00 -28.47 41.40
C SER A 595 -7.14 -27.48 41.60
N ASP A 596 -8.34 -27.95 41.96
CA ASP A 596 -9.48 -27.07 42.23
C ASP A 596 -9.38 -26.44 43.62
N GLU A 597 -8.82 -27.15 44.61
CA GLU A 597 -8.58 -26.62 45.95
C GLU A 597 -7.43 -25.60 45.99
N GLN A 598 -6.40 -25.80 45.15
CA GLN A 598 -5.23 -24.92 45.03
C GLN A 598 -5.43 -23.79 44.00
N ARG A 599 -6.65 -23.61 43.48
CA ARG A 599 -6.94 -22.68 42.40
C ARG A 599 -6.88 -21.24 42.89
N ALA A 600 -5.96 -20.46 42.35
CA ALA A 600 -5.92 -19.01 42.56
C ALA A 600 -7.16 -18.35 41.93
N SER A 601 -7.49 -17.12 42.36
CA SER A 601 -8.57 -16.35 41.73
C SER A 601 -8.20 -15.93 40.30
N LEU A 602 -9.19 -15.74 39.42
CA LEU A 602 -8.95 -15.35 38.03
C LEU A 602 -8.15 -14.05 37.92
N GLY A 603 -8.47 -13.07 38.75
CA GLY A 603 -7.72 -11.81 38.84
C GLY A 603 -6.25 -12.05 39.19
N GLN A 604 -5.96 -12.84 40.22
CA GLN A 604 -4.58 -13.18 40.59
C GLN A 604 -3.84 -13.90 39.48
N MET A 605 -4.46 -14.83 38.76
CA MET A 605 -3.83 -15.52 37.63
C MET A 605 -3.53 -14.59 36.46
N ILE A 606 -4.43 -13.68 36.13
CA ILE A 606 -4.20 -12.66 35.09
C ILE A 606 -3.08 -11.71 35.52
N THR A 607 -3.09 -11.22 36.77
CA THR A 607 -2.02 -10.35 37.30
C THR A 607 -0.67 -11.07 37.25
N ILE A 608 -0.61 -12.32 37.68
CA ILE A 608 0.61 -13.14 37.61
C ILE A 608 1.07 -13.29 36.16
N SER A 609 0.17 -13.55 35.21
CA SER A 609 0.52 -13.73 33.81
C SER A 609 0.85 -12.44 33.06
N LEU A 610 0.38 -11.29 33.53
CA LEU A 610 0.80 -9.99 33.00
C LEU A 610 2.11 -9.52 33.61
N TYR A 611 2.41 -9.86 34.87
CA TYR A 611 3.62 -9.39 35.55
C TYR A 611 4.82 -10.32 35.33
N ARG A 612 4.65 -11.63 35.55
CA ARG A 612 5.75 -12.61 35.62
C ARG A 612 6.56 -12.72 34.33
N PRO A 613 5.96 -12.77 33.12
CA PRO A 613 6.73 -12.84 31.87
C PRO A 613 7.69 -11.66 31.71
N PHE A 614 7.24 -10.42 31.93
CA PHE A 614 8.11 -9.25 31.81
C PHE A 614 9.11 -9.15 32.96
N HIS A 615 8.71 -9.53 34.17
CA HIS A 615 9.67 -9.64 35.27
C HIS A 615 10.80 -10.61 34.91
N MET A 616 10.47 -11.82 34.42
CA MET A 616 11.47 -12.80 33.97
C MET A 616 12.30 -12.24 32.82
N LEU A 617 11.70 -11.55 31.84
CA LEU A 617 12.41 -10.96 30.72
C LEU A 617 13.54 -10.00 31.17
N PHE A 618 13.33 -9.22 32.23
CA PHE A 618 14.33 -8.26 32.72
C PHE A 618 15.20 -8.75 33.88
N THR A 619 14.83 -9.85 34.55
CA THR A 619 15.57 -10.40 35.70
C THR A 619 16.34 -11.67 35.37
N GLU A 620 15.96 -12.38 34.31
CA GLU A 620 16.56 -13.64 33.89
C GLU A 620 17.34 -13.46 32.57
N PRO A 621 18.68 -13.41 32.61
CA PRO A 621 19.50 -13.18 31.41
C PRO A 621 19.22 -14.20 30.30
N VAL A 622 18.97 -15.47 30.65
CA VAL A 622 18.64 -16.52 29.71
C VAL A 622 17.36 -16.18 28.93
N VAL A 623 16.31 -15.75 29.63
CA VAL A 623 15.03 -15.38 29.00
C VAL A 623 15.22 -14.14 28.12
N PHE A 624 15.98 -13.14 28.57
CA PHE A 624 16.27 -11.95 27.77
C PHE A 624 16.95 -12.27 26.44
N PHE A 625 18.10 -12.96 26.49
CA PHE A 625 18.89 -13.22 25.28
C PHE A 625 18.21 -14.20 24.32
N PHE A 626 17.51 -15.22 24.83
CA PHE A 626 16.73 -16.12 23.97
C PHE A 626 15.51 -15.42 23.36
N SER A 627 14.88 -14.49 24.11
CA SER A 627 13.81 -13.67 23.57
C SER A 627 14.30 -12.73 22.49
N LEU A 628 15.44 -12.06 22.68
CA LEU A 628 16.05 -11.20 21.69
C LEU A 628 16.45 -11.97 20.43
N TRP A 629 17.07 -13.14 20.59
CA TRP A 629 17.50 -13.99 19.49
C TRP A 629 16.33 -14.47 18.62
N ALA A 630 15.28 -15.00 19.25
CA ALA A 630 14.08 -15.42 18.53
C ALA A 630 13.26 -14.25 18.00
N ALA A 631 13.24 -13.10 18.69
CA ALA A 631 12.53 -11.93 18.20
C ALA A 631 13.20 -11.36 16.95
N PHE A 632 14.53 -11.29 16.93
CA PHE A 632 15.28 -10.85 15.75
C PHE A 632 15.09 -11.80 14.56
N SER A 633 15.17 -13.12 14.78
CA SER A 633 14.96 -14.10 13.70
C SER A 633 13.56 -14.02 13.10
N TRP A 634 12.54 -13.76 13.92
CA TRP A 634 11.17 -13.56 13.46
C TRP A 634 10.96 -12.20 12.79
N ALA A 635 11.66 -11.17 13.25
CA ALA A 635 11.65 -9.87 12.62
C ALA A 635 12.24 -9.94 11.20
N VAL A 636 13.32 -10.70 11.02
CA VAL A 636 13.88 -11.02 9.69
C VAL A 636 12.87 -11.80 8.84
N LEU A 637 12.18 -12.80 9.41
CA LEU A 637 11.14 -13.56 8.71
C LEU A 637 10.04 -12.66 8.15
N TYR A 638 9.55 -11.70 8.95
CA TYR A 638 8.51 -10.76 8.52
C TYR A 638 9.04 -9.71 7.54
N LEU A 639 10.30 -9.30 7.70
CA LEU A 639 10.97 -8.40 6.76
C LEU A 639 11.04 -9.01 5.35
N GLN A 640 11.16 -10.33 5.22
CA GLN A 640 11.16 -11.01 3.92
C GLN A 640 9.88 -10.76 3.11
N PHE A 641 8.73 -10.52 3.75
CA PHE A 641 7.50 -10.14 3.06
C PHE A 641 7.62 -8.82 2.28
N GLY A 642 8.48 -7.91 2.73
CA GLY A 642 8.79 -6.67 2.02
C GLY A 642 10.01 -6.79 1.12
N SER A 643 11.10 -7.41 1.61
CA SER A 643 12.37 -7.40 0.89
C SER A 643 12.40 -8.34 -0.33
N VAL A 644 11.70 -9.48 -0.29
CA VAL A 644 11.64 -10.40 -1.43
C VAL A 644 10.90 -9.75 -2.62
N PRO A 645 9.68 -9.18 -2.46
CA PRO A 645 9.08 -8.44 -3.55
C PRO A 645 9.92 -7.27 -4.03
N LEU A 646 10.51 -6.51 -3.12
CA LEU A 646 11.33 -5.36 -3.47
C LEU A 646 12.50 -5.75 -4.39
N ILE A 647 13.26 -6.80 -4.07
CA ILE A 647 14.42 -7.21 -4.87
C ILE A 647 14.01 -7.86 -6.19
N PHE A 648 13.05 -8.78 -6.17
CA PHE A 648 12.71 -9.55 -7.37
C PHE A 648 11.93 -8.72 -8.40
N GLN A 649 11.09 -7.78 -7.95
CA GLN A 649 10.39 -6.87 -8.86
C GLN A 649 11.35 -5.81 -9.42
N THR A 650 12.20 -5.21 -8.57
CA THR A 650 13.10 -4.12 -8.99
C THR A 650 14.30 -4.60 -9.82
N ASN A 651 14.98 -5.67 -9.38
CA ASN A 651 16.25 -6.08 -10.00
C ASN A 651 16.09 -7.21 -11.02
N HIS A 652 15.01 -7.99 -10.94
CA HIS A 652 14.76 -9.12 -11.85
C HIS A 652 13.50 -8.95 -12.70
N GLY A 653 12.76 -7.84 -12.55
CA GLY A 653 11.58 -7.52 -13.37
C GLY A 653 10.41 -8.50 -13.18
N PHE A 654 10.37 -9.22 -12.05
CA PHE A 654 9.30 -10.18 -11.79
C PHE A 654 7.97 -9.46 -11.60
N ASN A 655 6.89 -10.04 -12.14
CA ASN A 655 5.54 -9.60 -11.81
C ASN A 655 5.15 -10.06 -10.39
N VAL A 656 3.96 -9.66 -9.91
CA VAL A 656 3.49 -9.96 -8.55
C VAL A 656 3.42 -11.46 -8.28
N GLU A 657 2.92 -12.25 -9.24
CA GLU A 657 2.81 -13.70 -9.12
C GLU A 657 4.18 -14.37 -9.01
N GLN A 658 5.08 -14.07 -9.95
CA GLN A 658 6.46 -14.58 -9.99
C GLN A 658 7.24 -14.21 -8.74
N SER A 659 7.04 -12.99 -8.24
CA SER A 659 7.65 -12.54 -6.99
C SER A 659 7.16 -13.33 -5.77
N GLY A 660 5.86 -13.64 -5.70
CA GLY A 660 5.33 -14.53 -4.68
C GLY A 660 5.78 -15.98 -4.83
N ALA A 661 6.06 -16.44 -6.06
CA ALA A 661 6.58 -17.78 -6.31
C ALA A 661 7.93 -18.07 -5.63
N VAL A 662 8.73 -17.03 -5.37
CA VAL A 662 10.00 -17.13 -4.65
C VAL A 662 9.82 -17.71 -3.24
N PHE A 663 8.69 -17.49 -2.58
CA PHE A 663 8.40 -18.04 -1.24
C PHE A 663 8.27 -19.58 -1.23
N THR A 664 8.23 -20.22 -2.41
CA THR A 664 8.41 -21.67 -2.53
C THR A 664 9.76 -22.13 -1.95
N SER A 665 10.81 -21.31 -2.04
CA SER A 665 12.11 -21.63 -1.46
C SER A 665 12.03 -21.77 0.07
N MET A 666 11.22 -20.95 0.73
CA MET A 666 10.93 -21.05 2.17
C MET A 666 10.21 -22.36 2.48
N CYS A 667 9.19 -22.71 1.68
CA CYS A 667 8.41 -23.94 1.87
C CYS A 667 9.30 -25.19 1.79
N VAL A 668 10.14 -25.27 0.75
CA VAL A 668 11.09 -26.39 0.56
C VAL A 668 12.12 -26.43 1.69
N ALA A 669 12.70 -25.29 2.05
CA ALA A 669 13.67 -25.19 3.13
C ALA A 669 13.10 -25.64 4.48
N VAL A 670 11.86 -25.28 4.79
CA VAL A 670 11.18 -25.69 6.03
C VAL A 670 10.98 -27.19 6.08
N VAL A 671 10.53 -27.82 4.98
CA VAL A 671 10.36 -29.28 4.92
C VAL A 671 11.69 -29.98 5.20
N ILE A 672 12.77 -29.54 4.55
CA ILE A 672 14.12 -30.09 4.76
C ILE A 672 14.56 -29.90 6.21
N ALA A 673 14.43 -28.69 6.76
CA ALA A 673 14.84 -28.36 8.12
C ALA A 673 14.04 -29.12 9.19
N THR A 674 12.74 -29.34 8.98
CA THR A 674 11.89 -30.17 9.87
C THR A 674 12.34 -31.63 9.86
N ILE A 675 12.62 -32.20 8.68
CA ILE A 675 13.13 -33.58 8.58
C ILE A 675 14.47 -33.69 9.33
N ILE A 676 15.41 -32.78 9.08
CA ILE A 676 16.70 -32.74 9.80
C ILE A 676 16.48 -32.67 11.32
N SER A 677 15.59 -31.79 11.78
CA SER A 677 15.31 -31.58 13.21
C SER A 677 14.75 -32.81 13.92
N ILE A 678 14.00 -33.66 13.21
CA ILE A 678 13.43 -34.91 13.75
C ILE A 678 14.51 -35.99 13.87
N TYR A 679 15.38 -36.14 12.88
CA TYR A 679 16.34 -37.25 12.83
C TYR A 679 17.69 -36.94 13.49
N GLN A 680 18.08 -35.67 13.61
CA GLN A 680 19.42 -35.28 14.09
C GLN A 680 19.81 -35.88 15.45
N GLU A 681 18.90 -35.91 16.42
CA GLU A 681 19.19 -36.45 17.77
C GLU A 681 19.42 -37.96 17.73
N ARG A 682 18.68 -38.69 16.90
CA ARG A 682 18.84 -40.15 16.74
C ARG A 682 20.15 -40.52 16.05
N VAL A 683 20.63 -39.69 15.13
CA VAL A 683 21.87 -39.94 14.41
C VAL A 683 23.07 -39.69 15.33
N VAL A 684 23.11 -38.55 16.02
CA VAL A 684 24.28 -38.20 16.86
C VAL A 684 24.35 -39.00 18.15
N SER A 685 23.23 -39.41 18.73
CA SER A 685 23.23 -40.30 19.90
C SER A 685 23.90 -41.66 19.63
N ARG A 686 24.11 -42.03 18.35
CA ARG A 686 24.91 -43.21 17.97
C ARG A 686 26.42 -42.98 18.03
N PHE A 687 26.87 -41.72 17.98
CA PHE A 687 28.27 -41.35 17.89
C PHE A 687 28.80 -40.62 19.13
N ILE A 688 27.94 -39.92 19.88
CA ILE A 688 28.33 -39.06 21.02
C ILE A 688 27.31 -39.22 22.16
N THR A 689 27.81 -39.55 23.36
CA THR A 689 27.02 -39.56 24.60
C THR A 689 27.03 -38.18 25.22
N LEU A 690 25.95 -37.41 25.04
CA LEU A 690 25.81 -36.07 25.62
C LEU A 690 25.26 -36.13 27.07
N PRO A 691 25.65 -35.20 27.96
CA PRO A 691 25.12 -35.09 29.31
C PRO A 691 23.59 -34.96 29.31
N ASN A 692 22.92 -35.49 30.34
CA ASN A 692 21.46 -35.39 30.48
C ASN A 692 21.06 -34.02 31.08
N THR A 693 21.47 -32.94 30.42
CA THR A 693 21.16 -31.56 30.82
C THR A 693 20.37 -30.85 29.72
N PRO A 694 19.59 -29.80 30.03
CA PRO A 694 18.82 -29.05 29.03
C PRO A 694 19.66 -28.51 27.86
N GLU A 695 20.96 -28.25 28.07
CA GLU A 695 21.91 -27.80 27.03
C GLU A 695 22.10 -28.81 25.90
N LYS A 696 21.81 -30.09 26.13
CA LYS A 696 21.85 -31.12 25.08
C LYS A 696 21.05 -30.71 23.84
N ARG A 697 19.95 -29.96 24.02
CA ARG A 697 19.09 -29.47 22.94
C ARG A 697 19.74 -28.35 22.10
N LEU A 698 20.76 -27.66 22.62
CA LEU A 698 21.35 -26.46 22.00
C LEU A 698 22.48 -26.78 21.01
N TYR A 699 23.17 -27.91 21.15
CA TYR A 699 24.35 -28.22 20.31
C TYR A 699 24.06 -28.19 18.80
N PHE A 700 22.90 -28.70 18.38
CA PHE A 700 22.49 -28.62 16.98
C PHE A 700 22.08 -27.22 16.56
N ALA A 701 21.38 -26.53 17.44
CA ALA A 701 20.92 -25.17 17.20
C ALA A 701 22.09 -24.20 17.04
N CYS A 702 23.18 -24.40 17.77
CA CYS A 702 24.43 -23.66 17.67
C CYS A 702 25.01 -23.65 16.24
N VAL A 703 24.92 -24.77 15.53
CA VAL A 703 25.43 -24.90 14.15
C VAL A 703 24.37 -24.45 13.14
N GLN A 704 23.13 -24.94 13.27
CA GLN A 704 22.08 -24.67 12.28
C GLN A 704 21.61 -23.22 12.28
N ALA A 705 21.64 -22.53 13.42
CA ALA A 705 21.29 -21.12 13.47
C ALA A 705 22.22 -20.23 12.64
N ALA A 706 23.46 -20.67 12.35
CA ALA A 706 24.39 -19.94 11.47
C ALA A 706 23.90 -19.87 10.01
N LEU A 707 22.96 -20.73 9.60
CA LEU A 707 22.32 -20.64 8.30
C LEU A 707 21.50 -19.36 8.14
N MET A 708 20.96 -18.79 9.23
CA MET A 708 20.24 -17.51 9.19
C MET A 708 21.14 -16.35 8.72
N PRO A 709 22.24 -16.00 9.41
CA PRO A 709 23.13 -14.94 8.95
C PRO A 709 23.80 -15.28 7.61
N ALA A 710 24.18 -16.54 7.37
CA ALA A 710 24.75 -16.94 6.08
C ALA A 710 23.77 -16.69 4.92
N GLY A 711 22.50 -17.06 5.08
CA GLY A 711 21.46 -16.78 4.11
C GLY A 711 21.22 -15.28 3.90
N LEU A 712 21.33 -14.46 4.95
CA LEU A 712 21.19 -12.99 4.83
C LEU A 712 22.35 -12.36 4.04
N PHE A 713 23.59 -12.72 4.33
CA PHE A 713 24.73 -12.26 3.55
C PHE A 713 24.60 -12.73 2.09
N TRP A 714 24.27 -14.00 1.88
CA TRP A 714 24.07 -14.54 0.54
C TRP A 714 22.96 -13.79 -0.21
N PHE A 715 21.84 -13.50 0.42
CA PHE A 715 20.71 -12.79 -0.19
C PHE A 715 21.11 -11.40 -0.69
N GLY A 716 21.77 -10.60 0.15
CA GLY A 716 22.19 -9.24 -0.24
C GLY A 716 23.24 -9.20 -1.33
N TRP A 717 24.21 -10.12 -1.30
CA TRP A 717 25.30 -10.15 -2.29
C TRP A 717 24.95 -10.90 -3.57
N SER A 718 23.79 -11.56 -3.63
CA SER A 718 23.26 -12.19 -4.85
C SER A 718 22.06 -11.45 -5.45
N SER A 719 21.68 -10.28 -4.91
CA SER A 719 20.51 -9.53 -5.38
C SER A 719 20.75 -8.73 -6.67
N TYR A 720 21.95 -8.74 -7.25
CA TYR A 720 22.26 -7.94 -8.45
C TYR A 720 21.50 -8.43 -9.69
N PRO A 721 21.11 -7.53 -10.62
CA PRO A 721 20.46 -7.94 -11.87
C PRO A 721 21.28 -8.93 -12.72
N SER A 722 22.60 -8.89 -12.60
CA SER A 722 23.53 -9.79 -13.31
C SER A 722 23.61 -11.20 -12.73
N VAL A 723 23.15 -11.40 -11.49
CA VAL A 723 23.15 -12.70 -10.82
C VAL A 723 21.79 -13.37 -11.07
N HIS A 724 21.80 -14.65 -11.42
CA HIS A 724 20.57 -15.38 -11.71
C HIS A 724 19.66 -15.41 -10.47
N TRP A 725 18.37 -15.08 -10.65
CA TRP A 725 17.35 -14.94 -9.60
C TRP A 725 17.23 -16.14 -8.65
N ILE A 726 17.66 -17.33 -9.09
CA ILE A 726 17.66 -18.54 -8.26
C ILE A 726 18.60 -18.43 -7.05
N ALA A 727 19.72 -17.70 -7.17
CA ALA A 727 20.69 -17.54 -6.09
C ALA A 727 20.09 -16.80 -4.87
N PRO A 728 19.49 -15.59 -5.02
CA PRO A 728 18.82 -14.95 -3.90
C PRO A 728 17.60 -15.74 -3.42
N ALA A 729 16.92 -16.52 -4.28
CA ALA A 729 15.81 -17.37 -3.86
C ALA A 729 16.27 -18.50 -2.91
N LEU A 730 17.39 -19.16 -3.23
CA LEU A 730 18.00 -20.18 -2.36
C LEU A 730 18.54 -19.57 -1.06
N ALA A 731 19.03 -18.33 -1.10
CA ALA A 731 19.48 -17.61 0.09
C ALA A 731 18.33 -17.38 1.09
N VAL A 732 17.13 -17.03 0.61
CA VAL A 732 15.91 -16.95 1.44
C VAL A 732 15.60 -18.30 2.10
N GLY A 733 15.70 -19.40 1.35
CA GLY A 733 15.55 -20.76 1.88
C GLY A 733 16.57 -21.07 2.99
N CYS A 734 17.85 -20.80 2.74
CA CYS A 734 18.93 -20.98 3.71
C CYS A 734 18.67 -20.19 5.01
N ALA A 735 18.30 -18.91 4.89
CA ALA A 735 17.97 -18.09 6.05
C ALA A 735 16.79 -18.68 6.86
N THR A 736 15.77 -19.18 6.15
CA THR A 736 14.58 -19.80 6.75
C THR A 736 14.91 -21.07 7.54
N MET A 737 15.85 -21.90 7.07
CA MET A 737 16.31 -23.08 7.82
C MET A 737 16.91 -22.68 9.18
N GLY A 738 17.73 -21.62 9.19
CA GLY A 738 18.29 -21.08 10.42
C GLY A 738 17.22 -20.53 11.36
N ILE A 739 16.24 -19.78 10.84
CA ILE A 739 15.11 -19.25 11.63
C ILE A 739 14.30 -20.38 12.28
N LEU A 740 14.04 -21.47 11.55
CA LEU A 740 13.35 -22.65 12.08
C LEU A 740 14.10 -23.26 13.26
N SER A 741 15.42 -23.45 13.11
CA SER A 741 16.27 -24.00 14.16
C SER A 741 16.27 -23.11 15.41
N ILE A 742 16.38 -21.79 15.25
CA ILE A 742 16.34 -20.82 16.35
C ILE A 742 15.01 -20.92 17.09
N TYR A 743 13.90 -20.92 16.34
CA TYR A 743 12.55 -21.01 16.90
C TYR A 743 12.36 -22.28 17.73
N LEU A 744 12.71 -23.44 17.17
CA LEU A 744 12.57 -24.74 17.85
C LEU A 744 13.44 -24.82 19.11
N ALA A 745 14.69 -24.36 19.03
CA ALA A 745 15.63 -24.40 20.13
C ALA A 745 15.17 -23.55 21.32
N VAL A 746 14.67 -22.34 21.05
CA VAL A 746 14.20 -21.44 22.11
C VAL A 746 12.98 -22.01 22.82
N PHE A 747 12.02 -22.59 22.09
CA PHE A 747 10.87 -23.26 22.70
C PHE A 747 11.27 -24.43 23.60
N ASN A 748 12.08 -25.35 23.09
CA ASN A 748 12.48 -26.54 23.83
C ASN A 748 13.32 -26.18 25.06
N TYR A 749 14.30 -25.28 24.90
CA TYR A 749 15.21 -24.94 26.00
C TYR A 749 14.52 -24.16 27.12
N LEU A 750 13.64 -23.20 26.82
CA LEU A 750 12.87 -22.48 27.84
C LEU A 750 11.88 -23.40 28.56
N ALA A 751 11.28 -24.36 27.84
CA ALA A 751 10.39 -25.36 28.43
C ALA A 751 11.13 -26.27 29.43
N ASP A 752 12.32 -26.75 29.06
CA ASP A 752 13.12 -27.67 29.87
C ASP A 752 13.83 -26.96 31.04
N THR A 753 14.21 -25.69 30.89
CA THR A 753 14.98 -24.97 31.94
C THR A 753 14.08 -24.44 33.07
N TYR A 754 12.89 -23.94 32.75
CA TYR A 754 12.05 -23.21 33.72
C TYR A 754 10.89 -24.02 34.29
N HIS A 755 10.65 -25.27 33.82
CA HIS A 755 9.63 -26.19 34.31
C HIS A 755 8.29 -25.52 34.70
N ARG A 756 8.05 -25.28 36.01
CA ARG A 756 6.82 -24.64 36.53
C ARG A 756 6.58 -23.22 36.00
N PHE A 757 7.63 -22.52 35.56
CA PHE A 757 7.58 -21.17 35.00
C PHE A 757 7.77 -21.13 33.47
N ALA A 758 7.86 -22.29 32.81
CA ALA A 758 8.07 -22.40 31.36
C ALA A 758 7.05 -21.58 30.55
N SER A 759 5.76 -21.66 30.91
CA SER A 759 4.69 -20.92 30.24
C SER A 759 4.92 -19.40 30.27
N SER A 760 5.45 -18.86 31.38
CA SER A 760 5.71 -17.43 31.52
C SER A 760 6.94 -16.98 30.70
N ALA A 761 8.01 -17.79 30.68
CA ALA A 761 9.19 -17.50 29.85
C ALA A 761 8.85 -17.52 28.35
N ILE A 762 8.08 -18.53 27.90
CA ILE A 762 7.62 -18.66 26.52
C ILE A 762 6.66 -17.52 26.15
N ALA A 763 5.80 -17.09 27.07
CA ALA A 763 4.92 -15.95 26.86
C ALA A 763 5.71 -14.66 26.61
N ALA A 764 6.74 -14.37 27.42
CA ALA A 764 7.60 -13.20 27.25
C ALA A 764 8.27 -13.20 25.87
N GLN A 765 8.90 -14.33 25.53
CA GLN A 765 9.53 -14.56 24.24
C GLN A 765 8.57 -14.34 23.07
N SER A 766 7.38 -14.95 23.14
CA SER A 766 6.34 -14.83 22.11
C SER A 766 5.87 -13.39 21.95
N CYS A 767 5.71 -12.63 23.05
CA CYS A 767 5.34 -11.23 22.99
C CYS A 767 6.39 -10.40 22.23
N CYS A 768 7.65 -10.48 22.65
CA CYS A 768 8.76 -9.78 21.97
C CYS A 768 8.85 -10.14 20.50
N ARG A 769 8.72 -11.45 20.20
CA ARG A 769 8.81 -11.97 18.83
C ARG A 769 7.78 -11.38 17.89
N ASN A 770 6.52 -11.35 18.31
CA ASN A 770 5.44 -10.85 17.46
C ASN A 770 5.48 -9.32 17.34
N LEU A 771 5.81 -8.59 18.42
CA LEU A 771 5.98 -7.14 18.34
C LEU A 771 7.09 -6.74 17.36
N LEU A 772 8.26 -7.37 17.45
CA LEU A 772 9.38 -7.06 16.56
C LEU A 772 9.08 -7.47 15.11
N GLY A 773 8.40 -8.61 14.90
CA GLY A 773 7.86 -9.00 13.60
C GLY A 773 6.88 -7.99 13.01
N GLY A 774 6.07 -7.33 13.83
CA GLY A 774 5.17 -6.25 13.39
C GLY A 774 5.87 -4.94 13.05
N VAL A 775 7.05 -4.65 13.62
CA VAL A 775 7.78 -3.39 13.43
C VAL A 775 8.65 -3.42 12.17
N PHE A 776 9.35 -4.52 11.90
CA PHE A 776 10.33 -4.60 10.81
C PHE A 776 9.75 -4.31 9.41
N PRO A 777 8.53 -4.74 9.06
CA PRO A 777 7.89 -4.37 7.80
C PRO A 777 7.76 -2.84 7.60
N LEU A 778 7.60 -2.06 8.69
CA LEU A 778 7.48 -0.59 8.60
C LEU A 778 8.78 0.08 8.14
N VAL A 779 9.93 -0.51 8.46
CA VAL A 779 11.26 0.05 8.15
C VAL A 779 11.93 -0.63 6.96
N THR A 780 11.37 -1.74 6.46
CA THR A 780 12.00 -2.57 5.42
C THR A 780 12.33 -1.77 4.17
N HIS A 781 11.37 -1.04 3.62
CA HIS A 781 11.59 -0.26 2.40
C HIS A 781 12.71 0.79 2.60
N ALA A 782 12.59 1.61 3.64
CA ALA A 782 13.58 2.64 3.96
C ALA A 782 14.99 2.07 4.20
N LEU A 783 15.08 0.91 4.89
CA LEU A 783 16.35 0.23 5.15
C LEU A 783 17.03 -0.16 3.83
N PHE A 784 16.31 -0.82 2.93
CA PHE A 784 16.88 -1.35 1.69
C PHE A 784 17.12 -0.26 0.63
N THR A 785 16.30 0.79 0.56
CA THR A 785 16.52 1.90 -0.38
C THR A 785 17.66 2.82 0.05
N ASN A 786 17.81 3.08 1.35
CA ASN A 786 18.81 4.04 1.83
C ASN A 786 20.21 3.43 1.97
N LEU A 787 20.31 2.16 2.37
CA LEU A 787 21.60 1.48 2.51
C LEU A 787 22.00 0.72 1.23
N GLY A 788 21.03 0.36 0.39
CA GLY A 788 21.23 -0.56 -0.74
C GLY A 788 21.16 -2.03 -0.29
N TYR A 789 20.80 -2.92 -1.23
CA TYR A 789 20.50 -4.34 -0.94
C TYR A 789 21.64 -5.11 -0.23
N PRO A 790 22.91 -5.01 -0.66
CA PRO A 790 24.00 -5.74 -0.01
C PRO A 790 24.29 -5.24 1.41
N ALA A 791 24.31 -3.92 1.62
CA ALA A 791 24.64 -3.33 2.91
C ALA A 791 23.51 -3.53 3.94
N ALA A 792 22.25 -3.36 3.53
CA ALA A 792 21.08 -3.64 4.37
C ALA A 792 21.07 -5.11 4.84
N SER A 793 21.28 -6.06 3.92
CA SER A 793 21.32 -7.48 4.27
C SER A 793 22.55 -7.85 5.11
N SER A 794 23.70 -7.21 4.88
CA SER A 794 24.92 -7.42 5.66
C SER A 794 24.78 -6.89 7.09
N LEU A 795 24.08 -5.76 7.30
CA LEU A 795 23.75 -5.27 8.63
C LEU A 795 22.90 -6.29 9.40
N LEU A 796 21.84 -6.80 8.77
CA LEU A 796 20.98 -7.83 9.36
C LEU A 796 21.75 -9.14 9.61
N GLY A 797 22.58 -9.56 8.66
CA GLY A 797 23.45 -10.72 8.79
C GLY A 797 24.45 -10.59 9.92
N GLY A 798 25.05 -9.42 10.10
CA GLY A 798 25.99 -9.12 11.20
C GLY A 798 25.33 -9.19 12.58
N ILE A 799 24.15 -8.57 12.74
CA ILE A 799 23.36 -8.68 13.97
C ILE A 799 22.97 -10.13 14.23
N GLY A 800 22.51 -10.84 13.19
CA GLY A 800 22.15 -12.26 13.27
C GLY A 800 23.31 -13.15 13.68
N ALA A 801 24.52 -12.88 13.17
CA ALA A 801 25.74 -13.61 13.51
C ALA A 801 26.12 -13.38 14.98
N ALA A 802 26.06 -12.13 15.46
CA ALA A 802 26.32 -11.80 16.87
C ALA A 802 25.33 -12.52 17.80
N LEU A 803 24.03 -12.52 17.48
CA LEU A 803 23.02 -13.22 18.27
C LEU A 803 23.15 -14.74 18.21
N THR A 804 23.71 -15.29 17.13
CA THR A 804 23.98 -16.74 17.01
C THR A 804 25.07 -17.21 17.97
N LEU A 805 25.86 -16.31 18.58
CA LEU A 805 26.81 -16.67 19.65
C LEU A 805 26.14 -16.96 21.00
N VAL A 806 24.92 -16.47 21.22
CA VAL A 806 24.16 -16.66 22.47
C VAL A 806 24.03 -18.14 22.89
N PRO A 807 23.54 -19.07 22.03
CA PRO A 807 23.45 -20.48 22.39
C PRO A 807 24.82 -21.14 22.64
N TRP A 808 25.90 -20.66 22.02
CA TRP A 808 27.26 -21.16 22.27
C TRP A 808 27.74 -20.82 23.68
N VAL A 809 27.53 -19.56 24.10
CA VAL A 809 27.87 -19.11 25.46
C VAL A 809 27.11 -19.95 26.50
N LEU A 810 25.83 -20.25 26.26
CA LEU A 810 25.05 -21.10 27.16
C LEU A 810 25.43 -22.58 27.09
N SER A 811 25.88 -23.08 25.94
CA SER A 811 26.36 -24.48 25.84
C SER A 811 27.66 -24.70 26.61
N PHE A 812 28.53 -23.68 26.71
CA PHE A 812 29.78 -23.77 27.46
C PHE A 812 29.65 -23.38 28.94
N TYR A 813 28.83 -22.37 29.26
CA TYR A 813 28.73 -21.79 30.61
C TYR A 813 27.35 -21.97 31.26
N GLY A 814 26.47 -22.80 30.69
CA GLY A 814 25.06 -22.93 31.06
C GLY A 814 24.81 -23.21 32.54
N VAL A 815 25.58 -24.13 33.13
CA VAL A 815 25.50 -24.46 34.57
C VAL A 815 25.82 -23.24 35.44
N GLN A 816 26.87 -22.50 35.10
CA GLN A 816 27.30 -21.31 35.85
C GLN A 816 26.31 -20.15 35.71
N ILE A 817 25.71 -20.01 34.53
CA ILE A 817 24.71 -18.97 34.24
C ILE A 817 23.39 -19.29 34.95
N ARG A 818 22.94 -20.55 34.94
CA ARG A 818 21.73 -20.97 35.66
C ARG A 818 21.90 -20.90 37.18
N ALA A 819 23.09 -21.20 37.71
CA ALA A 819 23.35 -21.07 39.14
C ALA A 819 23.21 -19.63 39.66
N LYS A 820 23.37 -18.63 38.78
CA LYS A 820 23.17 -17.19 39.10
C LYS A 820 21.72 -16.73 38.94
N SER A 821 20.85 -17.53 38.34
CA SER A 821 19.42 -17.25 38.21
C SER A 821 18.69 -17.65 39.49
N LYS A 822 17.99 -16.70 40.12
CA LYS A 822 17.24 -16.97 41.37
C LYS A 822 16.10 -17.96 41.14
N LEU A 823 15.39 -17.85 40.01
CA LEU A 823 14.23 -18.70 39.71
C LEU A 823 14.62 -20.08 39.16
N ALA A 824 15.72 -20.19 38.41
CA ALA A 824 16.21 -21.48 37.93
C ALA A 824 16.95 -22.27 39.02
N SER A 825 17.63 -21.59 39.95
CA SER A 825 18.27 -22.25 41.10
C SER A 825 17.27 -22.80 42.12
N GLU A 826 16.12 -22.14 42.32
CA GLU A 826 15.00 -22.68 43.12
C GLU A 826 14.40 -23.98 42.57
N LEU A 827 14.68 -24.33 41.31
CA LEU A 827 14.17 -25.53 40.63
C LEU A 827 15.23 -26.63 40.47
N ALA A 828 16.50 -26.33 40.76
CA ALA A 828 17.61 -27.27 40.69
C ALA A 828 17.80 -28.06 42.00
N HIS A 829 17.02 -27.74 43.04
CA HIS A 829 16.86 -28.45 44.30
C HIS A 829 15.44 -29.00 44.40
#